data_AF-A0A514XKG8-F1
#
_entry.id   AF-A0A514XKG8-F1
#
_cell.length_a   1.000
_cell.length_b   1.000
_cell.length_c   1.000
_cell.angle_alpha   90.00
_cell.angle_beta   90.00
_cell.angle_gamma   90.00
#
_symmetry.space_group_name_H-M   'P 1'
#
loop_
_entity.id
_entity.type
_entity.pdbx_description
1 polymer ?
#
loop_
_entity_poly.entity_id
_entity_poly.type
_entity_poly.pdbx_seq_one_letter_code
_entity_poly.pdbx_strand_id
1 'polypeptide(L)'
;MDQKTEKRKLLIIKSHPQSLGPVEGFLKNREWEIKSTHNLKEAMVYLVQNQPQFVMVSIDHPNKKVRNLPKVLSQAFPVCVIAFAEHSTPSSVKILNDCNSGYAIYHPITGPAVERMVNKYNKDQIANPQAAAANRSWDGNGGNSSGVIAIRGGEAGGEASATSTQNFLANLLGALDSSATSGPPAGFAQGTAADGTMTAVQPGMAGYIPPTSQDPNANAIDSGADQNGMNGFTSDSDQDAQVGAHGFMGGHQNGMNSAGGNAAQKGFGGFNDGASGNEFNPNSFGTNGANRMDPNFSDPHGSNGLANGNGMNPSAHGMNGGFGSDFNHNSSPSANGGSAANPHAPGFMGANGSAAASDTLDPNDPNYDPYGDGGEASYSARKKSDTMWAPVDADGKNKKQHVLKETADEVAKDPGSLILKGTREAMDKACVITEKKRNVGIATNVACILVESGRFSGYLVAAMAEHLTIDIHFVEKIRTRLFKFLSENGENLEHNETMPIKIKQVPFAAWAVEHAEFLRKSVHKGNEVAMAFFPRSDLKAEISASPDEEMAAVKIHEMRTDVPVDFNLYVHLPRNNRYVLYTPEGGVFLSEQKTRLVNQGITHLHVLRMELQNLDKYRAQNYLNDKIDEYQQQLEKEAEDIKKPLAS
;
A
#
# COMPACT_ATOMS: atom_id res chain seq x y z
N MET A 1 -4.54 28.36 -28.75
CA MET A 1 -5.36 27.67 -27.73
C MET A 1 -4.66 27.89 -26.41
N ASP A 2 -5.20 28.77 -25.57
CA ASP A 2 -4.59 29.04 -24.28
C ASP A 2 -4.89 27.86 -23.35
N GLN A 3 -3.86 27.05 -23.07
CA GLN A 3 -3.97 26.03 -22.04
C GLN A 3 -4.13 26.76 -20.71
N LYS A 4 -5.35 26.70 -20.15
CA LYS A 4 -5.69 27.28 -18.85
C LYS A 4 -4.87 26.55 -17.78
N THR A 5 -3.70 27.08 -17.44
CA THR A 5 -2.83 26.53 -16.41
C THR A 5 -3.59 26.46 -15.10
N GLU A 6 -3.71 25.25 -14.54
CA GLU A 6 -4.37 25.04 -13.26
C GLU A 6 -3.66 25.85 -12.16
N LYS A 7 -4.44 26.58 -11.35
CA LYS A 7 -3.90 27.39 -10.27
C LYS A 7 -3.34 26.48 -9.18
N ARG A 8 -2.06 26.68 -8.85
CA ARG A 8 -1.38 25.90 -7.82
C ARG A 8 -2.00 26.20 -6.45
N LYS A 9 -2.46 25.15 -5.76
CA LYS A 9 -3.08 25.25 -4.43
C LYS A 9 -2.06 24.98 -3.33
N LEU A 10 -1.91 25.93 -2.40
CA LEU A 10 -0.96 25.86 -1.28
C LEU A 10 -1.67 26.13 0.05
N LEU A 11 -1.53 25.21 1.00
CA LEU A 11 -1.88 25.41 2.41
C LEU A 11 -0.61 25.73 3.20
N ILE A 12 -0.63 26.78 4.03
CA ILE A 12 0.47 27.15 4.94
C ILE A 12 -0.03 27.06 6.39
N ILE A 13 0.60 26.20 7.18
CA ILE A 13 0.41 26.08 8.62
C ILE A 13 1.57 26.79 9.31
N LYS A 14 1.32 28.00 9.81
CA LYS A 14 2.33 28.91 10.39
C LYS A 14 2.15 29.10 11.88
N SER A 15 3.23 29.43 12.59
CA SER A 15 3.25 29.60 14.05
C SER A 15 2.46 30.82 14.53
N HIS A 16 2.43 31.90 13.73
CA HIS A 16 1.80 33.17 14.08
C HIS A 16 0.89 33.70 12.95
N PRO A 17 -0.25 34.37 13.25
CA PRO A 17 -1.17 34.85 12.21
C PRO A 17 -0.55 35.84 11.21
N GLN A 18 0.42 36.65 11.67
CA GLN A 18 1.04 37.72 10.90
C GLN A 18 2.35 37.32 10.21
N SER A 19 2.92 36.14 10.49
CA SER A 19 4.14 35.71 9.81
C SER A 19 3.88 35.39 8.33
N LEU A 20 4.93 35.44 7.51
CA LEU A 20 4.92 35.14 6.07
C LEU A 20 4.08 36.06 5.16
N GLY A 21 3.54 37.18 5.64
CA GLY A 21 2.79 38.15 4.80
C GLY A 21 3.44 38.49 3.44
N PRO A 22 4.75 38.83 3.39
CA PRO A 22 5.45 39.08 2.11
C PRO A 22 5.53 37.86 1.19
N VAL A 23 5.61 36.65 1.74
CA VAL A 23 5.64 35.38 0.99
C VAL A 23 4.28 35.09 0.38
N GLU A 24 3.21 35.27 1.16
CA GLU A 24 1.83 35.16 0.68
C GLU A 24 1.54 36.15 -0.44
N GLY A 25 1.96 37.42 -0.29
CA GLY A 25 1.80 38.45 -1.32
C GLY A 25 2.54 38.11 -2.63
N PHE A 26 3.81 37.70 -2.54
CA PHE A 26 4.60 37.29 -3.71
C PHE A 26 3.95 36.13 -4.49
N LEU A 27 3.47 35.11 -3.78
CA LEU A 27 2.88 33.93 -4.41
C LEU A 27 1.47 34.22 -4.96
N LYS A 28 0.65 35.04 -4.28
CA LYS A 28 -0.65 35.52 -4.80
C LYS A 28 -0.49 36.31 -6.10
N ASN A 29 0.56 37.14 -6.21
CA ASN A 29 0.91 37.87 -7.44
C ASN A 29 1.35 36.95 -8.60
N ARG A 30 1.58 35.65 -8.35
CA ARG A 30 1.83 34.61 -9.36
C ARG A 30 0.65 33.64 -9.53
N GLU A 31 -0.56 34.10 -9.19
CA GLU A 31 -1.83 33.36 -9.30
C GLU A 31 -1.96 32.08 -8.45
N TRP A 32 -1.16 31.94 -7.37
CA TRP A 32 -1.32 30.82 -6.45
C TRP A 32 -2.59 30.98 -5.59
N GLU A 33 -3.33 29.90 -5.42
CA GLU A 33 -4.46 29.82 -4.49
C GLU A 33 -3.92 29.42 -3.11
N ILE A 34 -3.77 30.40 -2.21
CA ILE A 34 -3.11 30.22 -0.92
C ILE A 34 -4.09 30.35 0.23
N LYS A 35 -4.19 29.30 1.05
CA LYS A 35 -4.76 29.37 2.39
C LYS A 35 -3.63 29.37 3.41
N SER A 36 -3.66 30.32 4.33
CA SER A 36 -2.67 30.45 5.40
C SER A 36 -3.39 30.50 6.74
N THR A 37 -2.98 29.68 7.70
CA THR A 37 -3.58 29.63 9.03
C THR A 37 -2.57 29.21 10.10
N HIS A 38 -2.87 29.59 11.33
CA HIS A 38 -2.18 29.16 12.56
C HIS A 38 -3.06 28.21 13.39
N ASN A 39 -4.29 27.93 12.94
CA ASN A 39 -5.22 27.04 13.61
C ASN A 39 -5.20 25.66 12.94
N LEU A 40 -4.74 24.65 13.67
CA LEU A 40 -4.65 23.28 13.15
C LEU A 40 -6.01 22.72 12.72
N LYS A 41 -7.10 23.02 13.44
CA LYS A 41 -8.43 22.51 13.08
C LYS A 41 -8.90 23.08 11.75
N GLU A 42 -8.68 24.37 11.51
CA GLU A 42 -8.93 25.01 10.21
C GLU A 42 -8.06 24.42 9.10
N ALA A 43 -6.77 24.20 9.36
CA ALA A 43 -5.85 23.59 8.41
C ALA A 43 -6.30 22.19 7.98
N MET A 44 -6.67 21.33 8.93
CA MET A 44 -7.13 19.97 8.63
C MET A 44 -8.47 19.96 7.87
N VAL A 45 -9.42 20.84 8.22
CA VAL A 45 -10.68 20.99 7.46
C VAL A 45 -10.39 21.45 6.03
N TYR A 46 -9.54 22.46 5.85
CA TYR A 46 -9.19 22.96 4.52
C TYR A 46 -8.47 21.92 3.66
N LEU A 47 -7.51 21.19 4.23
CA LEU A 47 -6.76 20.11 3.56
C LEU A 47 -7.69 19.07 2.94
N VAL A 48 -8.77 18.72 3.64
CA VAL A 48 -9.68 17.63 3.27
C VAL A 48 -10.74 18.09 2.28
N GLN A 49 -11.23 19.33 2.43
CA GLN A 49 -12.22 19.93 1.53
C GLN A 49 -11.62 20.36 0.18
N ASN A 50 -10.38 20.87 0.18
CA ASN A 50 -9.79 21.54 -0.99
C ASN A 50 -8.64 20.77 -1.63
N GLN A 51 -8.15 19.70 -0.98
CA GLN A 51 -7.05 18.83 -1.42
C GLN A 51 -5.88 19.62 -2.07
N PRO A 52 -5.26 20.55 -1.33
CA PRO A 52 -4.17 21.37 -1.85
C PRO A 52 -2.98 20.50 -2.27
N GLN A 53 -2.40 20.81 -3.43
CA GLN A 53 -1.24 20.09 -3.99
C GLN A 53 -0.01 20.19 -3.07
N PHE A 54 0.14 21.32 -2.38
CA PHE A 54 1.27 21.65 -1.52
C PHE A 54 0.81 22.03 -0.12
N VAL A 55 1.51 21.52 0.90
CA VAL A 55 1.30 21.88 2.31
C VAL A 55 2.63 22.28 2.93
N MET A 56 2.75 23.54 3.34
CA MET A 56 3.88 24.03 4.13
C MET A 56 3.55 23.96 5.63
N VAL A 57 4.45 23.39 6.42
CA VAL A 57 4.27 23.24 7.88
C VAL A 57 5.46 23.84 8.63
N SER A 58 5.16 24.78 9.52
CA SER A 58 6.14 25.39 10.40
C SER A 58 6.56 24.44 11.54
N ILE A 59 7.85 24.19 11.64
CA ILE A 59 8.46 23.45 12.75
C ILE A 59 8.58 24.28 14.03
N ASP A 60 8.48 25.61 13.90
CA ASP A 60 8.48 26.57 15.02
C ASP A 60 7.10 26.73 15.68
N HIS A 61 6.09 26.02 15.17
CA HIS A 61 4.73 26.09 15.70
C HIS A 61 4.68 25.78 17.21
N PRO A 62 3.91 26.54 18.02
CA PRO A 62 3.87 26.38 19.48
C PRO A 62 3.28 25.03 19.91
N ASN A 63 2.25 24.55 19.21
CA ASN A 63 1.72 23.20 19.42
C ASN A 63 2.70 22.14 18.92
N LYS A 64 3.28 21.34 19.84
CA LYS A 64 4.20 20.24 19.53
C LYS A 64 3.65 19.22 18.52
N LYS A 65 2.33 18.98 18.51
CA LYS A 65 1.69 18.04 17.56
C LYS A 65 1.85 18.49 16.11
N VAL A 66 1.89 19.81 15.85
CA VAL A 66 2.13 20.36 14.50
C VAL A 66 3.54 20.04 13.98
N ARG A 67 4.54 19.92 14.87
CA ARG A 67 5.92 19.59 14.49
C ARG A 67 6.06 18.16 13.95
N ASN A 68 5.16 17.26 14.34
CA ASN A 68 5.09 15.89 13.84
C ASN A 68 4.21 15.75 12.59
N LEU A 69 3.42 16.78 12.23
CA LEU A 69 2.55 16.71 11.06
C LEU A 69 3.27 16.49 9.73
N PRO A 70 4.51 16.96 9.47
CA PRO A 70 5.15 16.71 8.18
C PRO A 70 5.22 15.21 7.84
N LYS A 71 5.54 14.38 8.84
CA LYS A 71 5.58 12.91 8.73
C LYS A 71 4.20 12.29 8.63
N VAL A 72 3.22 12.79 9.38
CA VAL A 72 1.85 12.26 9.39
C VAL A 72 1.11 12.59 8.08
N LEU A 73 1.29 13.81 7.57
CA LEU A 73 0.62 14.28 6.37
C LEU A 73 1.17 13.63 5.10
N SER A 74 2.49 13.36 5.01
CA SER A 74 3.08 12.66 3.86
C SER A 74 2.66 11.19 3.78
N GLN A 75 2.28 10.59 4.92
CA GLN A 75 1.74 9.22 4.99
C GLN A 75 0.23 9.18 4.70
N ALA A 76 -0.54 10.10 5.28
CA ALA A 76 -2.02 10.05 5.22
C ALA A 76 -2.62 10.72 3.97
N PHE A 77 -1.90 11.60 3.29
CA PHE A 77 -2.43 12.39 2.16
C PHE A 77 -1.46 12.37 0.96
N PRO A 78 -1.95 12.29 -0.29
CA PRO A 78 -1.12 12.34 -1.50
C PRO A 78 -0.70 13.78 -1.86
N VAL A 79 -0.16 14.52 -0.90
CA VAL A 79 0.20 15.94 -1.03
C VAL A 79 1.70 16.16 -0.82
N CYS A 80 2.27 17.17 -1.48
CA CYS A 80 3.66 17.55 -1.26
C CYS A 80 3.77 18.31 0.07
N VAL A 81 4.42 17.71 1.07
CA VAL A 81 4.61 18.35 2.38
C VAL A 81 6.02 18.94 2.46
N ILE A 82 6.08 20.24 2.80
CA ILE A 82 7.31 21.03 2.90
C ILE A 82 7.44 21.54 4.34
N ALA A 83 8.40 21.01 5.08
CA ALA A 83 8.73 21.54 6.42
C ALA A 83 9.51 22.86 6.29
N PHE A 84 9.31 23.81 7.20
CA PHE A 84 10.10 25.05 7.19
C PHE A 84 10.30 25.66 8.58
N ALA A 85 11.39 26.42 8.73
CA ALA A 85 11.71 27.19 9.93
C ALA A 85 11.37 28.68 9.73
N GLU A 86 10.54 29.24 10.62
CA GLU A 86 10.22 30.67 10.65
C GLU A 86 11.31 31.52 11.29
N HIS A 87 12.17 30.89 12.10
CA HIS A 87 13.28 31.56 12.78
C HIS A 87 14.62 30.88 12.46
N SER A 88 15.69 31.66 12.43
CA SER A 88 17.06 31.18 12.27
C SER A 88 17.68 30.58 13.54
N THR A 89 16.86 30.16 14.53
CA THR A 89 17.43 29.65 15.80
C THR A 89 18.06 28.27 15.59
N PRO A 90 19.14 27.94 16.32
CA PRO A 90 19.73 26.59 16.27
C PRO A 90 18.75 25.48 16.64
N SER A 91 17.77 25.77 17.52
CA SER A 91 16.70 24.84 17.89
C SER A 91 15.77 24.56 16.71
N SER A 92 15.39 25.61 15.97
CA SER A 92 14.59 25.52 14.75
C SER A 92 15.31 24.68 13.68
N VAL A 93 16.58 24.99 13.41
CA VAL A 93 17.39 24.23 12.43
C VAL A 93 17.52 22.75 12.85
N LYS A 94 17.73 22.46 14.14
CA LYS A 94 17.80 21.08 14.63
C LYS A 94 16.47 20.34 14.43
N ILE A 95 15.34 20.92 14.87
CA ILE A 95 14.03 20.27 14.73
C ILE A 95 13.68 20.06 13.26
N LEU A 96 14.04 20.98 12.37
CA LEU A 96 13.82 20.84 10.93
C LEU A 96 14.61 19.65 10.33
N ASN A 97 15.85 19.44 10.78
CA ASN A 97 16.65 18.27 10.40
C ASN A 97 16.06 16.97 10.98
N ASP A 98 15.73 16.96 12.28
CA ASP A 98 15.18 15.81 12.99
C ASP A 98 13.79 15.39 12.44
N CYS A 99 13.05 16.33 11.82
CA CYS A 99 11.75 16.09 11.20
C CYS A 99 11.81 15.13 9.99
N ASN A 100 12.98 15.00 9.36
CA ASN A 100 13.26 14.09 8.24
C ASN A 100 12.25 14.22 7.06
N SER A 101 11.81 15.45 6.78
CA SER A 101 10.97 15.76 5.63
C SER A 101 11.82 15.79 4.36
N GLY A 102 11.38 15.10 3.30
CA GLY A 102 12.07 15.12 2.00
C GLY A 102 12.22 16.50 1.36
N TYR A 103 11.42 17.48 1.80
CA TYR A 103 11.47 18.87 1.35
C TYR A 103 11.46 19.82 2.56
N ALA A 104 12.54 20.56 2.74
CA ALA A 104 12.75 21.45 3.89
C ALA A 104 13.26 22.83 3.43
N ILE A 105 12.68 23.92 3.96
CA ILE A 105 13.12 25.30 3.71
C ILE A 105 13.66 25.92 5.01
N TYR A 106 14.94 26.27 5.01
CA TYR A 106 15.58 27.01 6.10
C TYR A 106 15.32 28.52 5.99
N HIS A 107 15.34 29.22 7.11
CA HIS A 107 15.25 30.68 7.17
C HIS A 107 16.38 31.37 6.37
N PRO A 108 16.14 32.47 5.62
CA PRO A 108 14.89 33.22 5.52
C PRO A 108 13.88 32.63 4.52
N ILE A 109 12.62 32.51 4.94
CA ILE A 109 11.53 32.07 4.08
C ILE A 109 11.13 33.20 3.15
N THR A 110 11.31 32.99 1.84
CA THR A 110 10.98 33.96 0.79
C THR A 110 10.10 33.30 -0.27
N GLY A 111 9.24 34.08 -0.94
CA GLY A 111 8.40 33.58 -2.05
C GLY A 111 9.18 32.81 -3.12
N PRO A 112 10.32 33.34 -3.62
CA PRO A 112 11.20 32.60 -4.53
C PRO A 112 11.77 31.29 -3.97
N ALA A 113 12.00 31.18 -2.65
CA ALA A 113 12.48 29.93 -2.04
C ALA A 113 11.39 28.84 -2.03
N VAL A 114 10.14 29.21 -1.73
CA VAL A 114 8.97 28.33 -1.81
C VAL A 114 8.77 27.83 -3.24
N GLU A 115 8.81 28.74 -4.21
CA GLU A 115 8.64 28.40 -5.63
C GLU A 115 9.77 27.48 -6.15
N ARG A 116 11.03 27.73 -5.77
CA ARG A 116 12.15 26.82 -6.08
C ARG A 116 11.94 25.43 -5.48
N MET A 117 11.45 25.32 -4.26
CA MET A 117 11.18 24.03 -3.61
C MET A 117 10.07 23.25 -4.33
N VAL A 118 8.98 23.91 -4.70
CA VAL A 118 7.89 23.30 -5.47
C VAL A 118 8.33 22.89 -6.88
N ASN A 119 9.12 23.73 -7.56
CA ASN A 119 9.67 23.38 -8.87
C ASN A 119 10.69 22.22 -8.77
N LYS A 120 11.45 22.12 -7.67
CA LYS A 120 12.29 20.94 -7.37
C LYS A 120 11.43 19.68 -7.22
N TYR A 121 10.41 19.70 -6.36
CA TYR A 121 9.47 18.57 -6.20
C TYR A 121 8.89 18.11 -7.55
N ASN A 122 8.37 19.04 -8.37
CA ASN A 122 7.82 18.70 -9.68
C ASN A 122 8.86 18.07 -10.61
N LYS A 123 10.13 18.53 -10.57
CA LYS A 123 11.22 17.93 -11.34
C LYS A 123 11.58 16.53 -10.81
N ASP A 124 11.61 16.34 -9.49
CA ASP A 124 11.90 15.06 -8.85
C ASP A 124 10.82 14.01 -9.20
N GLN A 125 9.54 14.42 -9.25
CA GLN A 125 8.40 13.58 -9.69
C GLN A 125 8.54 13.12 -11.16
N ILE A 126 8.97 14.02 -12.06
CA ILE A 126 9.19 13.70 -13.48
C ILE A 126 10.43 12.79 -13.65
N ALA A 127 11.51 13.07 -12.93
CA ALA A 127 12.76 12.36 -13.06
C ALA A 127 12.73 10.95 -12.44
N ASN A 128 11.91 10.74 -11.40
CA ASN A 128 11.82 9.45 -10.72
C ASN A 128 10.40 9.15 -10.20
N PRO A 129 9.47 8.73 -11.09
CA PRO A 129 8.11 8.37 -10.71
C PRO A 129 8.05 7.16 -9.76
N GLN A 130 9.10 6.31 -9.73
CA GLN A 130 9.20 5.21 -8.77
C GLN A 130 9.59 5.70 -7.36
N ALA A 131 10.51 6.65 -7.23
CA ALA A 131 10.82 7.26 -5.93
C ALA A 131 9.66 8.11 -5.38
N ALA A 132 8.80 8.64 -6.25
CA ALA A 132 7.55 9.28 -5.84
C ALA A 132 6.57 8.31 -5.15
N ALA A 133 6.55 7.04 -5.57
CA ALA A 133 5.82 5.98 -4.89
C ALA A 133 6.57 5.49 -3.64
N ALA A 134 7.88 5.26 -3.74
CA ALA A 134 8.71 4.77 -2.64
C ALA A 134 8.78 5.75 -1.44
N ASN A 135 8.76 7.07 -1.67
CA ASN A 135 8.68 8.06 -0.58
C ASN A 135 7.37 8.01 0.23
N ARG A 136 6.34 7.28 -0.23
CA ARG A 136 5.14 6.94 0.58
C ARG A 136 5.38 5.71 1.47
N SER A 137 6.31 4.84 1.08
CA SER A 137 6.75 3.66 1.82
C SER A 137 7.98 4.00 2.67
N TRP A 138 7.76 4.77 3.75
CA TRP A 138 8.84 5.14 4.66
C TRP A 138 9.39 3.94 5.44
N ASP A 139 10.70 3.65 5.30
CA ASP A 139 11.39 2.60 6.05
C ASP A 139 11.28 2.81 7.57
N GLY A 140 10.61 1.89 8.26
CA GLY A 140 10.32 1.95 9.70
C GLY A 140 11.53 1.80 10.63
N ASN A 141 12.75 1.74 10.12
CA ASN A 141 13.96 1.39 10.87
C ASN A 141 14.59 2.59 11.62
N GLY A 142 13.86 3.18 12.58
CA GLY A 142 14.41 4.30 13.36
C GLY A 142 13.58 4.83 14.52
N GLY A 143 13.84 4.30 15.72
CA GLY A 143 13.69 5.04 16.99
C GLY A 143 12.39 4.85 17.79
N ASN A 144 12.52 4.26 18.98
CA ASN A 144 11.46 4.16 19.99
C ASN A 144 10.90 5.53 20.42
N SER A 145 9.78 5.98 19.84
CA SER A 145 8.85 6.88 20.54
C SER A 145 7.45 6.95 19.90
N SER A 146 6.42 6.70 20.74
CA SER A 146 5.05 7.21 20.61
C SER A 146 4.24 6.89 19.34
N GLY A 147 3.64 5.69 19.31
CA GLY A 147 2.20 5.51 19.07
C GLY A 147 1.53 6.26 17.89
N VAL A 148 2.08 6.13 16.68
CA VAL A 148 1.38 6.53 15.44
C VAL A 148 0.84 5.28 14.75
N ILE A 149 -0.48 5.14 14.68
CA ILE A 149 -1.14 4.06 13.94
C ILE A 149 -0.98 4.33 12.44
N ALA A 150 -0.31 3.43 11.73
CA ALA A 150 -0.16 3.52 10.28
C ALA A 150 -1.48 3.16 9.59
N ILE A 151 -2.23 4.17 9.12
CA ILE A 151 -3.37 3.94 8.23
C ILE A 151 -2.83 3.85 6.81
N ARG A 152 -2.77 2.63 6.28
CA ARG A 152 -2.31 2.33 4.91
C ARG A 152 -3.31 2.94 3.91
N GLY A 153 -2.97 4.11 3.35
CA GLY A 153 -3.76 4.74 2.30
C GLY A 153 -3.77 3.90 1.03
N GLY A 154 -4.95 3.62 0.48
CA GLY A 154 -5.11 2.90 -0.78
C GLY A 154 -4.44 3.62 -1.96
N GLU A 155 -3.98 2.86 -2.95
CA GLU A 155 -3.21 3.38 -4.08
C GLU A 155 -3.96 4.41 -4.93
N ALA A 156 -3.21 5.34 -5.53
CA ALA A 156 -3.75 6.49 -6.23
C ALA A 156 -4.37 6.12 -7.59
N GLY A 157 -5.65 6.44 -7.77
CA GLY A 157 -6.37 6.27 -9.04
C GLY A 157 -7.88 6.49 -8.93
N GLY A 158 -8.48 6.19 -7.78
CA GLY A 158 -9.87 6.56 -7.44
C GLY A 158 -9.93 7.81 -6.56
N GLU A 159 -11.05 8.53 -6.61
CA GLU A 159 -11.36 9.62 -5.68
C GLU A 159 -11.21 9.13 -4.24
N ALA A 160 -10.38 9.81 -3.44
CA ALA A 160 -10.14 9.42 -2.06
C ALA A 160 -11.46 9.41 -1.27
N SER A 161 -11.86 8.23 -0.79
CA SER A 161 -13.13 8.04 -0.06
C SER A 161 -13.15 8.92 1.19
N ALA A 162 -13.91 10.02 1.14
CA ALA A 162 -13.89 11.07 2.16
C ALA A 162 -14.16 10.52 3.58
N THR A 163 -14.86 9.40 3.69
CA THR A 163 -15.19 8.72 4.95
C THR A 163 -13.97 8.17 5.70
N SER A 164 -12.96 7.60 5.01
CA SER A 164 -11.77 7.07 5.70
C SER A 164 -10.90 8.20 6.23
N THR A 165 -10.76 9.27 5.44
CA THR A 165 -10.11 10.51 5.85
C THR A 165 -10.85 11.18 7.01
N GLN A 166 -12.18 11.18 7.02
CA GLN A 166 -13.00 11.69 8.14
C GLN A 166 -12.79 10.92 9.45
N ASN A 167 -12.67 9.58 9.41
CA ASN A 167 -12.39 8.80 10.61
C ASN A 167 -10.96 9.03 11.14
N PHE A 168 -9.97 9.15 10.24
CA PHE A 168 -8.62 9.55 10.63
C PHE A 168 -8.59 10.96 11.26
N LEU A 169 -9.30 11.92 10.68
CA LEU A 169 -9.47 13.26 11.24
C LEU A 169 -10.14 13.23 12.60
N ALA A 170 -11.20 12.43 12.78
CA ALA A 170 -11.89 12.30 14.05
C ALA A 170 -10.95 11.78 15.16
N ASN A 171 -10.09 10.81 14.83
CA ASN A 171 -9.08 10.31 15.76
C ASN A 171 -7.97 11.35 16.04
N LEU A 172 -7.47 12.05 15.01
CA LEU A 172 -6.44 13.07 15.16
C LEU A 172 -6.94 14.30 15.94
N LEU A 173 -8.18 14.74 15.67
CA LEU A 173 -8.85 15.86 16.34
C LEU A 173 -9.33 15.48 17.75
N GLY A 174 -9.83 14.27 17.97
CA GLY A 174 -10.16 13.76 19.30
C GLY A 174 -8.93 13.67 20.21
N ALA A 175 -7.80 13.20 19.66
CA ALA A 175 -6.52 13.25 20.33
C ALA A 175 -5.96 14.68 20.52
N LEU A 176 -6.47 15.70 19.80
CA LEU A 176 -6.12 17.10 19.99
C LEU A 176 -6.91 17.75 21.14
N ASP A 177 -8.23 17.56 21.18
CA ASP A 177 -9.10 18.17 22.19
C ASP A 177 -8.89 17.59 23.60
N SER A 178 -8.34 16.38 23.71
CA SER A 178 -8.09 15.66 24.98
C SER A 178 -6.98 16.24 25.87
N SER A 179 -6.26 17.30 25.47
CA SER A 179 -5.12 17.84 26.23
C SER A 179 -5.33 19.25 26.81
N ALA A 180 -6.57 19.67 27.05
CA ALA A 180 -6.90 21.04 27.49
C ALA A 180 -7.54 21.17 28.89
N THR A 181 -7.89 20.08 29.57
CA THR A 181 -8.64 20.13 30.84
C THR A 181 -8.23 19.03 31.83
N SER A 182 -7.16 19.29 32.60
CA SER A 182 -6.85 18.55 33.84
C SER A 182 -6.84 19.53 35.02
N GLY A 183 -8.03 19.84 35.55
CA GLY A 183 -8.16 20.52 36.84
C GLY A 183 -7.87 19.55 38.00
N PRO A 184 -7.44 20.04 39.18
CA PRO A 184 -7.14 19.17 40.32
C PRO A 184 -8.42 18.54 40.89
N PRO A 185 -8.39 17.27 41.34
CA PRO A 185 -9.57 16.59 41.88
C PRO A 185 -9.93 17.13 43.26
N ALA A 186 -11.15 17.64 43.42
CA ALA A 186 -11.72 17.98 44.71
C ALA A 186 -12.09 16.71 45.50
N GLY A 187 -11.89 16.75 46.82
CA GLY A 187 -12.00 15.58 47.70
C GLY A 187 -13.40 15.00 47.84
N PHE A 188 -13.46 13.68 47.99
CA PHE A 188 -14.65 12.90 48.28
C PHE A 188 -15.04 13.08 49.76
N ALA A 189 -16.30 13.47 50.04
CA ALA A 189 -16.84 13.54 51.40
C ALA A 189 -18.06 12.62 51.54
N GLN A 190 -18.19 11.99 52.71
CA GLN A 190 -19.03 10.81 52.97
C GLN A 190 -20.21 11.17 53.88
N GLY A 191 -21.42 10.69 53.53
CA GLY A 191 -22.62 10.74 54.38
C GLY A 191 -23.86 10.27 53.59
N THR A 192 -24.36 9.03 53.74
CA THR A 192 -25.20 8.46 54.83
C THR A 192 -26.67 8.94 54.86
N ALA A 193 -27.51 8.16 54.16
CA ALA A 193 -28.80 7.58 54.61
C ALA A 193 -30.05 8.46 54.91
N ALA A 194 -31.20 7.79 54.73
CA ALA A 194 -32.58 8.15 55.13
C ALA A 194 -33.26 9.31 54.36
N ASP A 195 -34.60 9.38 54.22
CA ASP A 195 -35.68 8.37 54.19
C ASP A 195 -36.96 9.08 53.67
N GLY A 196 -37.91 8.33 53.08
CA GLY A 196 -39.35 8.62 53.23
C GLY A 196 -40.05 9.74 52.44
N THR A 197 -41.27 9.37 52.02
CA THR A 197 -42.53 10.17 52.00
C THR A 197 -42.95 10.94 50.74
N MET A 198 -44.15 10.59 50.25
CA MET A 198 -44.95 11.37 49.29
C MET A 198 -45.76 12.47 49.98
N THR A 199 -46.09 13.55 49.28
CA THR A 199 -47.38 14.26 49.40
C THR A 199 -47.61 15.13 48.16
N ALA A 200 -48.88 15.32 47.77
CA ALA A 200 -49.29 16.14 46.63
C ALA A 200 -50.39 17.13 47.05
N VAL A 201 -50.23 18.42 46.73
CA VAL A 201 -51.26 19.48 46.89
C VAL A 201 -51.09 20.56 45.79
N GLN A 202 -52.22 21.02 45.22
CA GLN A 202 -52.42 22.10 44.24
C GLN A 202 -52.95 23.39 44.96
N PRO A 203 -53.41 24.50 44.34
CA PRO A 203 -53.07 25.20 43.07
C PRO A 203 -52.96 26.77 43.23
N GLY A 204 -52.76 27.51 42.11
CA GLY A 204 -53.03 28.98 41.97
C GLY A 204 -51.78 29.90 41.99
N MET A 205 -51.78 31.14 41.50
CA MET A 205 -52.76 31.98 40.75
C MET A 205 -52.03 33.25 40.22
N ALA A 206 -52.45 33.81 39.06
CA ALA A 206 -51.99 35.10 38.44
C ALA A 206 -50.47 35.25 38.12
N GLY A 207 -49.98 36.00 37.12
CA GLY A 207 -50.61 36.83 36.07
C GLY A 207 -50.14 38.29 36.12
N TYR A 208 -49.43 38.81 35.09
CA TYR A 208 -49.48 40.22 34.62
C TYR A 208 -48.54 40.51 33.42
N ILE A 209 -48.83 41.62 32.72
CA ILE A 209 -48.21 42.20 31.51
C ILE A 209 -48.53 43.73 31.52
N PRO A 210 -47.94 44.67 30.72
CA PRO A 210 -47.64 44.53 29.28
C PRO A 210 -46.26 45.07 28.77
N PRO A 211 -46.05 46.21 28.03
CA PRO A 211 -45.34 46.11 26.72
C PRO A 211 -44.41 47.31 26.31
N THR A 212 -44.19 47.44 24.98
CA THR A 212 -43.84 48.65 24.17
C THR A 212 -42.40 49.23 24.26
N SER A 213 -41.84 49.92 23.25
CA SER A 213 -41.94 49.93 21.75
C SER A 213 -40.97 51.01 21.20
N GLN A 214 -40.56 50.93 19.92
CA GLN A 214 -40.32 52.06 18.94
C GLN A 214 -39.14 51.84 17.95
N ASP A 215 -39.50 51.84 16.65
CA ASP A 215 -38.70 52.30 15.48
C ASP A 215 -38.76 53.85 15.35
N PRO A 216 -38.32 54.58 14.27
CA PRO A 216 -37.59 54.21 13.02
C PRO A 216 -36.43 55.19 12.60
N ASN A 217 -35.92 54.98 11.36
CA ASN A 217 -35.36 56.00 10.42
C ASN A 217 -33.97 56.64 10.71
N ALA A 218 -33.27 57.28 9.76
CA ALA A 218 -33.09 57.14 8.29
C ALA A 218 -32.09 58.24 7.80
N ASN A 219 -31.51 58.09 6.60
CA ASN A 219 -30.72 59.11 5.85
C ASN A 219 -29.35 59.53 6.47
N ALA A 220 -28.38 60.10 5.74
CA ALA A 220 -27.98 60.05 4.32
C ALA A 220 -26.63 60.81 4.15
N ILE A 221 -25.89 60.58 3.03
CA ILE A 221 -24.98 61.52 2.31
C ILE A 221 -23.88 62.26 3.15
N ASP A 222 -22.58 62.01 2.91
CA ASP A 222 -21.75 62.79 1.94
C ASP A 222 -20.22 62.53 2.02
N SER A 223 -19.55 62.92 0.91
CA SER A 223 -18.20 63.50 0.71
C SER A 223 -16.98 63.21 1.60
N GLY A 224 -15.81 63.24 0.94
CA GLY A 224 -14.70 64.06 1.45
C GLY A 224 -13.32 63.41 1.39
N ALA A 225 -12.52 63.77 0.39
CA ALA A 225 -11.12 63.38 0.28
C ALA A 225 -10.17 64.13 1.24
N ASP A 226 -8.93 63.65 1.25
CA ASP A 226 -7.67 64.42 1.28
C ASP A 226 -6.87 64.68 2.59
N GLN A 227 -5.58 64.33 2.43
CA GLN A 227 -4.37 65.06 2.84
C GLN A 227 -3.72 64.90 4.24
N ASN A 228 -2.45 64.46 4.15
CA ASN A 228 -1.24 65.02 4.76
C ASN A 228 -1.03 64.99 6.29
N GLY A 229 0.23 64.76 6.69
CA GLY A 229 0.67 65.07 8.06
C GLY A 229 1.87 64.31 8.62
N MET A 230 2.89 63.93 7.84
CA MET A 230 4.11 63.36 8.43
C MET A 230 4.99 64.44 9.08
N ASN A 231 5.06 64.39 10.42
CA ASN A 231 6.13 64.87 11.31
C ASN A 231 6.20 63.83 12.45
N GLY A 232 7.33 63.45 13.04
CA GLY A 232 8.73 63.79 12.81
C GLY A 232 9.57 63.38 14.04
N PHE A 233 10.90 63.28 13.87
CA PHE A 233 11.93 63.42 14.92
C PHE A 233 12.08 62.37 16.07
N THR A 234 13.26 61.72 16.06
CA THR A 234 14.18 61.47 17.21
C THR A 234 13.74 60.57 18.40
N SER A 235 14.64 59.92 19.16
CA SER A 235 16.12 59.93 19.24
C SER A 235 16.68 58.63 19.85
N ASP A 236 17.99 58.47 19.74
CA ASP A 236 18.85 57.49 20.42
C ASP A 236 18.66 57.36 21.95
N SER A 237 19.06 56.21 22.51
CA SER A 237 20.19 56.15 23.48
C SER A 237 20.57 54.70 23.86
N ASP A 238 21.88 54.46 23.95
CA ASP A 238 22.49 53.27 24.55
C ASP A 238 22.34 53.24 26.08
N GLN A 239 22.44 52.06 26.71
CA GLN A 239 23.33 51.90 27.89
C GLN A 239 23.63 50.45 28.32
N ASP A 240 24.82 50.35 28.92
CA ASP A 240 25.63 49.20 29.31
C ASP A 240 25.09 48.14 30.29
N ALA A 241 25.67 46.94 30.12
CA ALA A 241 26.15 45.95 31.09
C ALA A 241 25.80 46.04 32.60
N GLN A 242 25.55 44.87 33.21
CA GLN A 242 26.37 44.42 34.34
C GLN A 242 26.39 42.90 34.63
N VAL A 243 27.33 42.53 35.50
CA VAL A 243 27.80 41.19 35.86
C VAL A 243 26.97 40.59 37.01
N GLY A 244 26.83 39.26 37.07
CA GLY A 244 26.29 38.56 38.25
C GLY A 244 26.61 37.07 38.27
N ALA A 245 27.58 36.66 39.08
CA ALA A 245 27.90 35.25 39.32
C ALA A 245 27.54 34.86 40.75
N HIS A 246 26.86 33.73 40.94
CA HIS A 246 26.79 33.01 42.22
C HIS A 246 26.45 31.53 41.95
N GLY A 247 27.16 30.61 42.62
CA GLY A 247 26.77 29.20 42.72
C GLY A 247 26.37 28.86 44.15
N PHE A 248 25.80 27.66 44.36
CA PHE A 248 25.79 26.81 45.57
C PHE A 248 24.93 25.56 45.19
N MET A 249 25.43 24.31 45.24
CA MET A 249 25.66 23.40 46.37
C MET A 249 24.44 22.54 46.79
N GLY A 250 24.65 21.24 47.01
CA GLY A 250 23.68 20.26 47.55
C GLY A 250 23.10 19.28 46.50
N GLY A 251 23.10 17.95 46.67
CA GLY A 251 23.62 17.09 47.74
C GLY A 251 22.55 16.18 48.38
N HIS A 252 22.86 14.89 48.51
CA HIS A 252 22.06 13.75 49.05
C HIS A 252 21.11 13.01 48.09
N GLN A 253 20.72 11.74 48.28
CA GLN A 253 21.28 10.48 48.85
C GLN A 253 20.08 9.58 49.22
N ASN A 254 20.21 8.27 49.03
CA ASN A 254 19.37 7.18 49.58
C ASN A 254 17.91 7.10 49.06
N GLY A 255 17.24 5.94 48.99
CA GLY A 255 17.73 4.58 49.25
C GLY A 255 16.71 3.48 48.89
N MET A 256 17.25 2.30 48.57
CA MET A 256 16.85 0.92 48.94
C MET A 256 15.39 0.49 49.26
N ASN A 257 15.14 -0.77 48.84
CA ASN A 257 14.18 -1.77 49.37
C ASN A 257 12.67 -1.61 49.05
N SER A 258 12.11 -2.64 48.39
CA SER A 258 11.39 -3.70 49.12
C SER A 258 11.26 -4.97 48.27
N ALA A 259 11.02 -6.12 48.92
CA ALA A 259 10.88 -7.44 48.31
C ALA A 259 9.65 -8.18 48.85
N GLY A 260 9.23 -9.23 48.12
CA GLY A 260 8.50 -10.38 48.68
C GLY A 260 6.96 -10.30 48.68
N GLY A 261 6.31 -11.44 48.40
CA GLY A 261 4.85 -11.54 48.44
C GLY A 261 4.25 -12.81 47.80
N ASN A 262 4.75 -14.01 48.14
CA ASN A 262 4.08 -15.27 47.80
C ASN A 262 3.10 -15.64 48.93
N ALA A 263 1.84 -15.99 48.61
CA ALA A 263 0.90 -16.59 49.56
C ALA A 263 -0.13 -17.47 48.82
N ALA A 264 -0.60 -18.52 49.49
CA ALA A 264 -1.44 -19.57 48.90
C ALA A 264 -2.68 -19.90 49.75
N GLN A 265 -3.57 -20.71 49.15
CA GLN A 265 -4.39 -21.74 49.80
C GLN A 265 -5.76 -21.35 50.42
N LYS A 266 -6.66 -22.37 50.43
CA LYS A 266 -8.09 -22.40 50.86
C LYS A 266 -9.07 -21.80 49.83
N GLY A 267 -10.13 -22.46 49.35
CA GLY A 267 -10.64 -23.84 49.53
C GLY A 267 -11.78 -23.98 50.55
N PHE A 268 -13.01 -24.26 50.10
CA PHE A 268 -14.09 -25.03 50.81
C PHE A 268 -15.40 -25.16 49.98
N GLY A 269 -16.04 -26.34 49.99
CA GLY A 269 -17.47 -26.62 49.66
C GLY A 269 -17.90 -26.57 48.18
N GLY A 270 -18.73 -27.48 47.63
CA GLY A 270 -19.38 -28.71 48.14
C GLY A 270 -20.93 -28.70 47.98
N PHE A 271 -21.51 -29.84 47.56
CA PHE A 271 -22.94 -30.21 47.27
C PHE A 271 -23.19 -30.49 45.76
N ASN A 272 -23.32 -31.75 45.30
CA ASN A 272 -24.52 -32.63 45.20
C ASN A 272 -25.62 -32.07 44.25
N ASP A 273 -26.32 -32.85 43.39
CA ASP A 273 -26.56 -34.31 43.34
C ASP A 273 -26.98 -34.81 41.93
N GLY A 274 -27.05 -36.14 41.71
CA GLY A 274 -27.79 -36.78 40.60
C GLY A 274 -26.93 -37.34 39.43
N ALA A 275 -26.51 -38.60 39.32
CA ALA A 275 -27.14 -39.93 39.53
C ALA A 275 -27.74 -40.60 38.27
N SER A 276 -26.88 -41.24 37.47
CA SER A 276 -27.12 -42.52 36.75
C SER A 276 -25.81 -42.94 36.05
N GLY A 277 -25.37 -44.19 36.01
CA GLY A 277 -25.96 -45.41 36.58
C GLY A 277 -25.89 -46.59 35.60
N ASN A 278 -24.70 -47.15 35.37
CA ASN A 278 -24.53 -48.60 35.22
C ASN A 278 -23.06 -49.02 35.25
N GLU A 279 -22.79 -50.05 36.05
CA GLU A 279 -21.49 -50.71 36.22
C GLU A 279 -21.37 -51.89 35.25
N PHE A 280 -20.15 -52.25 34.85
CA PHE A 280 -19.70 -53.65 34.94
C PHE A 280 -18.17 -53.74 35.00
N ASN A 281 -17.67 -54.59 35.91
CA ASN A 281 -16.26 -54.64 36.34
C ASN A 281 -15.47 -55.74 35.58
N PRO A 282 -14.11 -55.68 35.50
CA PRO A 282 -13.31 -56.59 34.68
C PRO A 282 -12.69 -57.77 35.47
N ASN A 283 -12.22 -58.79 34.75
CA ASN A 283 -11.19 -59.78 35.13
C ASN A 283 -10.86 -60.63 33.89
N SER A 284 -9.62 -60.73 33.39
CA SER A 284 -8.40 -61.41 33.88
C SER A 284 -8.16 -62.76 33.15
N PHE A 285 -6.91 -63.26 33.16
CA PHE A 285 -6.35 -64.36 32.32
C PHE A 285 -6.18 -64.05 30.82
N GLY A 286 -5.16 -64.55 30.10
CA GLY A 286 -3.98 -65.30 30.54
C GLY A 286 -3.20 -65.97 29.39
N THR A 287 -1.88 -65.71 29.31
CA THR A 287 -0.77 -66.58 28.83
C THR A 287 -0.91 -67.59 27.66
N ASN A 288 0.16 -67.60 26.83
CA ASN A 288 0.76 -68.72 26.05
C ASN A 288 0.29 -69.02 24.61
N GLY A 289 1.28 -69.37 23.76
CA GLY A 289 1.11 -70.28 22.62
C GLY A 289 1.92 -69.89 21.37
N ALA A 290 2.90 -70.71 20.98
CA ALA A 290 3.70 -70.54 19.76
C ALA A 290 3.34 -71.58 18.68
N ASN A 291 3.49 -71.21 17.39
CA ASN A 291 3.99 -72.01 16.25
C ASN A 291 3.82 -71.18 14.95
N ARG A 292 4.86 -70.87 14.17
CA ARG A 292 5.47 -71.71 13.10
C ARG A 292 4.49 -72.21 12.03
N MET A 293 4.52 -71.60 10.83
CA MET A 293 4.96 -72.26 9.58
C MET A 293 5.10 -71.27 8.39
N ASP A 294 6.10 -71.56 7.54
CA ASP A 294 6.35 -71.04 6.19
C ASP A 294 5.37 -71.70 5.17
N PRO A 295 5.14 -71.21 3.93
CA PRO A 295 6.11 -71.52 2.85
C PRO A 295 6.22 -70.52 1.66
N ASN A 296 7.45 -70.13 1.35
CA ASN A 296 8.19 -70.29 0.06
C ASN A 296 7.41 -70.67 -1.25
N PHE A 297 7.56 -69.86 -2.32
CA PHE A 297 7.43 -70.19 -3.78
C PHE A 297 7.93 -68.98 -4.63
N SER A 298 9.21 -68.87 -5.03
CA SER A 298 9.91 -69.42 -6.22
C SER A 298 9.71 -68.68 -7.57
N ASP A 299 10.81 -68.12 -8.13
CA ASP A 299 10.97 -67.69 -9.54
C ASP A 299 10.85 -68.87 -10.54
N PRO A 300 10.79 -68.63 -11.88
CA PRO A 300 12.04 -68.72 -12.66
C PRO A 300 12.21 -67.88 -13.97
N HIS A 301 13.46 -67.45 -14.18
CA HIS A 301 14.27 -67.42 -15.43
C HIS A 301 14.00 -66.51 -16.66
N GLY A 302 15.06 -65.76 -17.02
CA GLY A 302 15.61 -65.61 -18.40
C GLY A 302 15.61 -64.19 -18.99
N SER A 303 16.56 -63.73 -19.82
CA SER A 303 17.99 -64.07 -20.08
C SER A 303 18.55 -63.11 -21.17
N ASN A 304 19.88 -62.89 -21.20
CA ASN A 304 20.67 -62.13 -22.21
C ASN A 304 20.59 -60.58 -22.14
N GLY A 305 21.67 -59.80 -22.31
CA GLY A 305 23.10 -60.16 -22.33
C GLY A 305 24.00 -59.13 -23.06
N LEU A 306 25.19 -58.85 -22.49
CA LEU A 306 26.41 -58.26 -23.11
C LEU A 306 26.32 -56.76 -23.54
N ALA A 307 27.39 -55.95 -23.54
CA ALA A 307 28.83 -56.23 -23.46
C ALA A 307 29.67 -55.09 -22.80
N ASN A 308 30.88 -55.44 -22.34
CA ASN A 308 32.17 -54.68 -22.23
C ASN A 308 32.21 -53.17 -21.84
N GLY A 309 33.18 -52.70 -21.04
CA GLY A 309 34.26 -53.40 -20.32
C GLY A 309 35.49 -52.50 -20.04
N ASN A 310 36.24 -52.81 -18.96
CA ASN A 310 37.55 -52.26 -18.52
C ASN A 310 37.57 -50.75 -18.19
N GLY A 311 38.28 -50.23 -17.18
CA GLY A 311 39.56 -50.58 -16.53
C GLY A 311 40.46 -49.33 -16.61
N MET A 312 41.35 -48.95 -15.68
CA MET A 312 41.94 -49.59 -14.50
C MET A 312 42.30 -48.50 -13.45
N ASN A 313 42.43 -48.90 -12.17
CA ASN A 313 43.22 -48.19 -11.15
C ASN A 313 44.71 -48.62 -11.29
N PRO A 314 45.72 -47.80 -10.96
CA PRO A 314 46.36 -48.00 -9.65
C PRO A 314 47.04 -46.77 -8.96
N SER A 315 46.88 -46.72 -7.64
CA SER A 315 47.95 -46.57 -6.62
C SER A 315 48.77 -45.27 -6.44
N ALA A 316 48.46 -44.60 -5.32
CA ALA A 316 49.33 -44.41 -4.14
C ALA A 316 50.71 -43.70 -4.21
N HIS A 317 50.79 -42.55 -3.52
CA HIS A 317 51.82 -42.07 -2.55
C HIS A 317 51.23 -40.81 -1.87
N GLY A 318 51.53 -40.37 -0.65
CA GLY A 318 52.59 -40.70 0.32
C GLY A 318 53.26 -39.40 0.81
N MET A 319 53.59 -39.28 2.12
CA MET A 319 54.11 -38.07 2.83
C MET A 319 52.99 -37.05 3.20
N ASN A 320 52.74 -36.61 4.44
CA ASN A 320 53.54 -36.37 5.67
C ASN A 320 54.41 -35.10 5.65
N GLY A 321 54.23 -34.22 6.65
CA GLY A 321 54.98 -32.98 6.83
C GLY A 321 54.19 -31.89 7.54
N GLY A 322 54.44 -31.68 8.84
CA GLY A 322 53.84 -30.61 9.63
C GLY A 322 54.89 -29.66 10.21
N PHE A 323 54.62 -28.36 10.09
CA PHE A 323 55.22 -27.22 10.81
C PHE A 323 54.14 -26.10 10.79
N GLY A 324 53.89 -25.27 11.79
CA GLY A 324 54.58 -25.09 13.06
C GLY A 324 55.30 -23.74 13.15
N SER A 325 54.57 -22.64 13.42
CA SER A 325 55.12 -21.38 13.98
C SER A 325 54.03 -20.36 14.32
N ASP A 326 54.13 -19.78 15.51
CA ASP A 326 53.35 -18.64 15.99
C ASP A 326 53.65 -17.35 15.22
N PHE A 327 52.74 -16.36 15.25
CA PHE A 327 53.14 -14.96 15.39
C PHE A 327 52.04 -14.11 16.08
N ASN A 328 52.47 -13.30 17.04
CA ASN A 328 51.65 -12.47 17.91
C ASN A 328 52.34 -11.09 18.03
N HIS A 329 51.57 -10.00 17.90
CA HIS A 329 51.84 -8.58 18.28
C HIS A 329 50.83 -7.70 17.49
N ASN A 330 49.99 -6.81 18.06
CA ASN A 330 50.21 -5.70 18.99
C ASN A 330 51.22 -4.67 18.40
N SER A 331 50.92 -3.41 18.12
CA SER A 331 50.36 -2.40 19.04
C SER A 331 49.99 -1.11 18.28
N SER A 332 49.13 -0.25 18.84
CA SER A 332 49.03 1.19 18.48
C SER A 332 50.10 2.01 19.22
N PRO A 333 50.51 3.21 18.73
CA PRO A 333 49.93 4.52 19.15
C PRO A 333 49.78 5.50 17.96
N SER A 334 48.94 6.55 17.91
CA SER A 334 48.50 7.64 18.83
C SER A 334 49.20 9.00 18.60
N ALA A 335 48.37 9.98 18.16
CA ALA A 335 48.37 11.42 18.49
C ALA A 335 49.36 12.45 17.86
N ASN A 336 48.81 13.68 17.76
CA ASN A 336 49.38 15.00 17.43
C ASN A 336 49.86 15.24 15.97
N GLY A 337 49.63 16.39 15.32
CA GLY A 337 48.89 17.61 15.68
C GLY A 337 49.73 18.89 15.57
N GLY A 338 49.24 19.95 14.92
CA GLY A 338 49.85 21.30 15.04
C GLY A 338 50.01 22.12 13.74
N SER A 339 49.21 23.17 13.64
CA SER A 339 49.05 24.20 12.60
C SER A 339 50.27 25.08 12.20
N ALA A 340 50.14 25.65 10.99
CA ALA A 340 50.45 27.04 10.57
C ALA A 340 51.91 27.56 10.44
N ALA A 341 52.28 28.02 9.23
CA ALA A 341 52.54 29.45 8.89
C ALA A 341 53.02 29.66 7.42
N ASN A 342 52.75 30.85 6.88
CA ASN A 342 53.21 31.42 5.59
C ASN A 342 54.61 32.11 5.80
N PRO A 343 55.31 32.79 4.83
CA PRO A 343 55.01 33.06 3.41
C PRO A 343 56.22 33.01 2.42
N HIS A 344 56.01 33.55 1.22
CA HIS A 344 56.96 34.02 0.16
C HIS A 344 57.47 33.07 -0.94
N ALA A 345 57.40 33.60 -2.16
CA ALA A 345 57.88 33.08 -3.45
C ALA A 345 59.16 33.89 -3.89
N PRO A 346 59.75 33.72 -5.10
CA PRO A 346 59.48 32.76 -6.18
C PRO A 346 60.73 31.98 -6.67
N GLY A 347 60.54 30.93 -7.48
CA GLY A 347 61.66 30.19 -8.10
C GLY A 347 61.26 29.29 -9.27
N PHE A 348 61.92 29.47 -10.41
CA PHE A 348 61.79 28.67 -11.65
C PHE A 348 62.35 27.25 -11.49
N MET A 349 61.64 26.24 -12.02
CA MET A 349 62.13 25.13 -12.89
C MET A 349 61.37 23.80 -12.70
N GLY A 350 61.11 23.09 -13.80
CA GLY A 350 61.31 21.63 -13.84
C GLY A 350 60.10 20.68 -13.88
N ALA A 351 59.66 20.36 -15.11
CA ALA A 351 59.36 19.01 -15.62
C ALA A 351 58.21 18.13 -15.05
N ASN A 352 57.74 17.23 -15.94
CA ASN A 352 56.76 16.14 -15.77
C ASN A 352 55.30 16.56 -15.48
N GLY A 353 54.27 15.92 -16.05
CA GLY A 353 54.24 14.84 -17.05
C GLY A 353 52.83 14.24 -17.19
N SER A 354 52.60 13.47 -18.25
CA SER A 354 51.46 12.53 -18.40
C SER A 354 50.03 13.12 -18.45
N ALA A 355 49.64 13.62 -19.62
CA ALA A 355 48.22 13.69 -20.00
C ALA A 355 47.78 12.35 -20.61
N ALA A 356 46.65 11.80 -20.17
CA ALA A 356 46.07 10.57 -20.71
C ALA A 356 45.28 10.83 -22.01
N ALA A 357 45.21 9.80 -22.86
CA ALA A 357 44.69 9.92 -24.22
C ALA A 357 43.19 10.21 -24.30
N SER A 358 42.81 11.09 -25.22
CA SER A 358 41.47 11.16 -25.82
C SER A 358 41.53 10.53 -27.21
N ASP A 359 40.63 9.60 -27.51
CA ASP A 359 40.48 9.04 -28.86
C ASP A 359 40.23 10.14 -29.89
N THR A 360 41.17 10.30 -30.82
CA THR A 360 41.00 11.11 -32.02
C THR A 360 40.98 10.19 -33.22
N LEU A 361 39.83 10.13 -33.89
CA LEU A 361 39.59 9.33 -35.09
C LEU A 361 40.58 9.69 -36.21
N ASP A 362 41.09 8.67 -36.90
CA ASP A 362 42.04 8.81 -38.01
C ASP A 362 41.34 9.36 -39.26
N PRO A 363 41.76 10.51 -39.82
CA PRO A 363 41.14 11.10 -41.00
C PRO A 363 41.51 10.41 -42.34
N ASN A 364 42.16 9.24 -42.32
CA ASN A 364 42.58 8.52 -43.53
C ASN A 364 41.76 7.24 -43.85
N ASP A 365 40.56 7.06 -43.29
CA ASP A 365 39.66 5.97 -43.71
C ASP A 365 39.20 6.18 -45.18
N PRO A 366 39.59 5.31 -46.13
CA PRO A 366 39.28 5.48 -47.55
C PRO A 366 37.81 5.18 -47.92
N ASN A 367 36.94 4.90 -46.94
CA ASN A 367 35.56 4.48 -47.16
C ASN A 367 34.50 5.51 -46.68
N TYR A 368 34.90 6.74 -46.34
CA TYR A 368 33.99 7.80 -45.87
C TYR A 368 33.63 8.79 -46.99
N ASP A 369 32.44 8.63 -47.58
CA ASP A 369 31.86 9.54 -48.59
C ASP A 369 31.01 10.65 -47.90
N PRO A 370 31.43 11.94 -47.91
CA PRO A 370 30.72 13.00 -47.21
C PRO A 370 29.75 13.84 -48.09
N TYR A 371 29.57 13.54 -49.38
CA TYR A 371 28.88 14.46 -50.31
C TYR A 371 27.82 13.78 -51.21
N GLY A 372 26.77 13.26 -50.59
CA GLY A 372 25.54 12.83 -51.26
C GLY A 372 24.47 13.93 -51.35
N ASP A 373 24.76 15.06 -51.99
CA ASP A 373 23.78 16.13 -52.25
C ASP A 373 22.87 15.82 -53.46
N GLY A 374 21.68 16.42 -53.50
CA GLY A 374 20.60 16.05 -54.40
C GLY A 374 20.67 16.63 -55.82
N GLY A 375 19.72 16.21 -56.65
CA GLY A 375 19.53 16.74 -58.00
C GLY A 375 18.19 16.34 -58.60
N GLU A 376 17.28 17.31 -58.78
CA GLU A 376 16.07 17.14 -59.58
C GLU A 376 16.42 17.09 -61.08
N ALA A 377 15.77 16.19 -61.85
CA ALA A 377 15.45 16.45 -63.25
C ALA A 377 14.37 15.48 -63.79
N SER A 378 13.25 16.06 -64.20
CA SER A 378 12.20 15.44 -65.01
C SER A 378 12.69 14.84 -66.34
N TYR A 379 12.07 13.73 -66.80
CA TYR A 379 11.58 13.62 -68.18
C TYR A 379 10.49 12.53 -68.40
N SER A 380 9.42 12.99 -69.05
CA SER A 380 8.33 12.31 -69.78
C SER A 380 8.29 10.77 -70.00
N ALA A 381 7.11 10.22 -69.69
CA ALA A 381 6.26 9.37 -70.55
C ALA A 381 6.77 8.03 -71.12
N ARG A 382 6.08 6.93 -70.74
CA ARG A 382 5.42 6.01 -71.71
C ARG A 382 4.40 5.04 -71.09
N LYS A 383 3.21 5.02 -71.72
CA LYS A 383 2.30 3.89 -71.96
C LYS A 383 1.76 3.03 -70.80
N LYS A 384 0.46 3.25 -70.55
CA LYS A 384 -0.60 2.25 -70.38
C LYS A 384 -0.23 0.79 -70.68
N SER A 385 -0.49 -0.09 -69.72
CA SER A 385 -1.04 -1.42 -69.97
C SER A 385 -2.03 -1.78 -68.87
N ASP A 386 -3.18 -2.25 -69.31
CA ASP A 386 -4.32 -2.73 -68.55
C ASP A 386 -4.00 -3.70 -67.41
N THR A 387 -4.54 -3.41 -66.23
CA THR A 387 -4.96 -4.46 -65.28
C THR A 387 -6.28 -4.03 -64.66
N MET A 388 -7.39 -4.59 -65.15
CA MET A 388 -8.71 -4.41 -64.55
C MET A 388 -8.75 -5.05 -63.17
N TRP A 389 -8.77 -4.24 -62.11
CA TRP A 389 -9.24 -4.65 -60.80
C TRP A 389 -10.63 -4.08 -60.58
N ALA A 390 -11.64 -4.95 -60.72
CA ALA A 390 -13.01 -4.60 -60.36
C ALA A 390 -13.12 -4.48 -58.82
N PRO A 391 -14.01 -3.63 -58.29
CA PRO A 391 -14.38 -3.69 -56.89
C PRO A 391 -15.04 -5.05 -56.63
N VAL A 392 -14.46 -5.85 -55.73
CA VAL A 392 -15.11 -7.08 -55.26
C VAL A 392 -16.02 -6.68 -54.10
N ASP A 393 -17.33 -6.74 -54.33
CA ASP A 393 -18.34 -6.46 -53.30
C ASP A 393 -18.14 -7.39 -52.09
N ALA A 394 -17.91 -6.80 -50.91
CA ALA A 394 -17.60 -7.51 -49.69
C ALA A 394 -18.83 -8.12 -48.98
N ASP A 395 -19.99 -8.15 -49.64
CA ASP A 395 -21.26 -8.70 -49.12
C ASP A 395 -21.39 -10.22 -49.39
N GLY A 396 -20.45 -10.96 -48.80
CA GLY A 396 -20.16 -12.37 -49.15
C GLY A 396 -20.32 -13.41 -48.03
N LYS A 397 -21.52 -13.58 -47.48
CA LYS A 397 -21.98 -14.83 -46.81
C LYS A 397 -21.26 -15.29 -45.50
N ASN A 398 -21.35 -14.52 -44.42
CA ASN A 398 -21.19 -15.07 -43.05
C ASN A 398 -22.54 -15.51 -42.44
N LYS A 399 -23.22 -16.48 -43.08
CA LYS A 399 -24.61 -16.88 -42.75
C LYS A 399 -24.75 -17.99 -41.68
N LYS A 400 -23.67 -18.33 -40.95
CA LYS A 400 -23.68 -19.32 -39.84
C LYS A 400 -23.46 -18.74 -38.43
N GLN A 401 -23.17 -17.44 -38.28
CA GLN A 401 -22.96 -16.80 -36.98
C GLN A 401 -24.24 -16.18 -36.35
N HIS A 402 -25.43 -16.38 -36.94
CA HIS A 402 -26.63 -15.60 -36.62
C HIS A 402 -27.64 -16.29 -35.68
N VAL A 403 -27.23 -17.25 -34.85
CA VAL A 403 -28.15 -17.98 -33.92
C VAL A 403 -27.69 -17.97 -32.44
N LEU A 404 -26.56 -17.33 -32.12
CA LEU A 404 -26.07 -17.16 -30.73
C LEU A 404 -26.24 -15.72 -30.19
N LYS A 405 -27.07 -14.89 -30.84
CA LYS A 405 -26.98 -13.43 -30.69
C LYS A 405 -27.97 -12.76 -29.72
N GLU A 406 -28.89 -13.50 -29.08
CA GLU A 406 -30.03 -12.88 -28.38
C GLU A 406 -30.46 -13.52 -27.03
N THR A 407 -29.64 -14.39 -26.44
CA THR A 407 -29.85 -14.91 -25.06
C THR A 407 -28.59 -14.88 -24.18
N ALA A 408 -27.53 -14.19 -24.61
CA ALA A 408 -26.21 -14.18 -23.96
C ALA A 408 -26.06 -13.22 -22.76
N ASP A 409 -27.17 -12.77 -22.17
CA ASP A 409 -27.19 -11.97 -20.93
C ASP A 409 -27.06 -12.85 -19.67
N GLU A 410 -27.39 -14.14 -19.79
CA GLU A 410 -27.15 -15.13 -18.75
C GLU A 410 -26.83 -16.50 -19.36
N VAL A 411 -25.68 -17.06 -18.99
CA VAL A 411 -25.28 -18.43 -19.31
C VAL A 411 -24.96 -19.14 -18.01
N ALA A 412 -25.62 -20.26 -17.75
CA ALA A 412 -25.44 -21.04 -16.51
C ALA A 412 -25.50 -22.53 -16.80
N LYS A 413 -24.59 -23.29 -16.19
CA LYS A 413 -24.57 -24.76 -16.26
C LYS A 413 -25.67 -25.38 -15.38
N ASP A 414 -26.00 -24.73 -14.25
CA ASP A 414 -27.19 -25.02 -13.44
C ASP A 414 -28.00 -23.73 -13.18
N PRO A 415 -29.19 -23.55 -13.80
CA PRO A 415 -30.07 -22.40 -13.53
C PRO A 415 -30.72 -22.45 -12.13
N GLY A 416 -30.64 -23.59 -11.44
CA GLY A 416 -31.09 -23.78 -10.06
C GLY A 416 -30.15 -23.20 -9.01
N SER A 417 -28.88 -22.97 -9.36
CA SER A 417 -27.79 -22.60 -8.44
C SER A 417 -28.13 -21.40 -7.55
N LEU A 418 -27.96 -21.56 -6.23
CA LEU A 418 -28.36 -20.55 -5.24
C LEU A 418 -27.48 -19.30 -5.33
N ILE A 419 -26.18 -19.49 -5.59
CA ILE A 419 -25.22 -18.41 -5.80
C ILE A 419 -25.55 -17.61 -7.06
N LEU A 420 -25.98 -18.24 -8.16
CA LEU A 420 -26.46 -17.54 -9.36
C LEU A 420 -27.67 -16.64 -9.05
N LYS A 421 -28.68 -17.17 -8.33
CA LYS A 421 -29.87 -16.40 -7.92
C LYS A 421 -29.49 -15.20 -7.04
N GLY A 422 -28.62 -15.42 -6.05
CA GLY A 422 -28.11 -14.35 -5.19
C GLY A 422 -27.29 -13.30 -5.95
N THR A 423 -26.45 -13.71 -6.90
CA THR A 423 -25.67 -12.80 -7.74
C THR A 423 -26.59 -11.98 -8.64
N ARG A 424 -27.59 -12.62 -9.27
CA ARG A 424 -28.61 -11.93 -10.09
C ARG A 424 -29.33 -10.86 -9.26
N GLU A 425 -29.87 -11.23 -8.10
CA GLU A 425 -30.59 -10.29 -7.23
C GLU A 425 -29.69 -9.15 -6.69
N ALA A 426 -28.45 -9.46 -6.31
CA ALA A 426 -27.49 -8.47 -5.84
C ALA A 426 -27.10 -7.47 -6.94
N MET A 427 -26.87 -7.95 -8.17
CA MET A 427 -26.60 -7.12 -9.35
C MET A 427 -27.81 -6.26 -9.72
N ASP A 428 -29.00 -6.86 -9.88
CA ASP A 428 -30.20 -6.16 -10.31
C ASP A 428 -30.58 -5.03 -9.32
N LYS A 429 -30.35 -5.23 -8.01
CA LYS A 429 -30.53 -4.17 -7.00
C LYS A 429 -29.40 -3.12 -7.01
N ALA A 430 -28.18 -3.44 -7.46
CA ALA A 430 -26.98 -2.60 -7.33
C ALA A 430 -26.67 -1.77 -8.58
N CYS A 431 -27.00 -2.30 -9.74
CA CYS A 431 -26.84 -1.66 -11.03
C CYS A 431 -27.71 -0.41 -11.14
N VAL A 432 -27.18 0.60 -11.83
CA VAL A 432 -27.91 1.83 -12.19
C VAL A 432 -27.98 1.80 -13.71
N ILE A 433 -29.11 1.31 -14.22
CA ILE A 433 -29.32 1.10 -15.65
C ILE A 433 -29.41 2.46 -16.33
N THR A 434 -28.63 2.65 -17.40
CA THR A 434 -28.73 3.78 -18.31
C THR A 434 -28.69 3.26 -19.75
N GLU A 435 -29.25 4.02 -20.69
CA GLU A 435 -29.56 3.53 -22.05
C GLU A 435 -28.32 3.28 -22.92
N LYS A 436 -27.22 4.01 -22.68
CA LYS A 436 -25.98 3.83 -23.44
C LYS A 436 -25.20 2.64 -22.89
N LYS A 437 -25.09 1.54 -23.64
CA LYS A 437 -24.34 0.34 -23.25
C LYS A 437 -22.98 0.27 -23.94
N ARG A 438 -21.88 0.33 -23.16
CA ARG A 438 -20.54 -0.13 -23.58
C ARG A 438 -20.36 -1.59 -23.18
N ASN A 439 -20.02 -2.47 -24.12
CA ASN A 439 -19.92 -3.91 -23.84
C ASN A 439 -18.61 -4.30 -23.14
N VAL A 440 -18.61 -5.39 -22.37
CA VAL A 440 -17.40 -5.99 -21.80
C VAL A 440 -16.62 -6.68 -22.93
N GLY A 441 -15.51 -6.06 -23.33
CA GLY A 441 -14.57 -6.58 -24.32
C GLY A 441 -13.42 -7.35 -23.68
N ILE A 442 -12.19 -6.92 -23.97
CA ILE A 442 -10.97 -7.45 -23.34
C ILE A 442 -10.88 -6.92 -21.91
N ALA A 443 -10.63 -7.82 -20.96
CA ALA A 443 -10.38 -7.47 -19.55
C ALA A 443 -8.92 -7.72 -19.16
N THR A 444 -8.44 -6.91 -18.23
CA THR A 444 -7.10 -7.01 -17.60
C THR A 444 -7.17 -6.77 -16.09
N ASN A 445 -8.09 -5.90 -15.65
CA ASN A 445 -8.34 -5.58 -14.26
C ASN A 445 -9.73 -6.10 -13.91
N VAL A 446 -9.83 -6.90 -12.85
CA VAL A 446 -11.09 -7.45 -12.35
C VAL A 446 -11.15 -7.31 -10.84
N ALA A 447 -12.35 -7.27 -10.26
CA ALA A 447 -12.52 -7.51 -8.83
C ALA A 447 -12.90 -8.96 -8.61
N CYS A 448 -12.42 -9.54 -7.51
CA CYS A 448 -12.75 -10.89 -7.09
C CYS A 448 -13.36 -10.86 -5.70
N ILE A 449 -14.42 -11.63 -5.51
CA ILE A 449 -15.00 -11.94 -4.20
C ILE A 449 -14.74 -13.43 -3.97
N LEU A 450 -14.08 -13.77 -2.86
CA LEU A 450 -13.88 -15.15 -2.44
C LEU A 450 -15.17 -15.63 -1.75
N VAL A 451 -15.85 -16.61 -2.36
CA VAL A 451 -17.13 -17.13 -1.87
C VAL A 451 -16.94 -18.57 -1.41
N GLU A 452 -17.05 -18.78 -0.10
CA GLU A 452 -16.87 -20.08 0.55
C GLU A 452 -18.06 -20.36 1.46
N SER A 453 -18.79 -21.44 1.16
CA SER A 453 -19.89 -21.98 1.96
C SER A 453 -19.80 -23.51 1.98
N GLY A 454 -20.71 -24.17 2.70
CA GLY A 454 -20.83 -25.63 2.68
C GLY A 454 -21.28 -26.22 1.33
N ARG A 455 -21.75 -25.39 0.38
CA ARG A 455 -22.31 -25.85 -0.91
C ARG A 455 -21.61 -25.30 -2.15
N PHE A 456 -20.96 -24.14 -2.04
CA PHE A 456 -20.25 -23.50 -3.15
C PHE A 456 -18.95 -22.89 -2.62
N SER A 457 -17.87 -23.19 -3.32
CA SER A 457 -16.52 -22.70 -3.05
C SER A 457 -15.94 -22.26 -4.38
N GLY A 458 -15.53 -20.99 -4.50
CA GLY A 458 -14.97 -20.44 -5.73
C GLY A 458 -14.79 -18.93 -5.75
N TYR A 459 -14.33 -18.43 -6.90
CA TYR A 459 -14.09 -17.01 -7.13
C TYR A 459 -15.24 -16.40 -7.93
N LEU A 460 -15.91 -15.40 -7.36
CA LEU A 460 -16.88 -14.58 -8.08
C LEU A 460 -16.16 -13.35 -8.65
N VAL A 461 -15.90 -13.36 -9.95
CA VAL A 461 -15.06 -12.38 -10.65
C VAL A 461 -15.94 -11.39 -11.42
N ALA A 462 -15.70 -10.10 -11.20
CA ALA A 462 -16.41 -8.99 -11.82
C ALA A 462 -15.49 -8.18 -12.76
N ALA A 463 -15.93 -8.01 -14.01
CA ALA A 463 -15.27 -7.23 -15.04
C ALA A 463 -16.18 -6.10 -15.55
N MET A 464 -15.57 -5.00 -16.02
CA MET A 464 -16.25 -3.84 -16.62
C MET A 464 -15.69 -3.57 -18.03
N ALA A 465 -16.45 -2.84 -18.85
CA ALA A 465 -16.06 -2.46 -20.20
C ALA A 465 -14.74 -1.67 -20.31
N GLU A 466 -14.07 -1.76 -21.47
CA GLU A 466 -12.99 -0.88 -21.92
C GLU A 466 -11.78 -0.72 -20.96
N HIS A 467 -11.27 -1.81 -20.38
CA HIS A 467 -10.15 -1.82 -19.41
C HIS A 467 -10.36 -0.97 -18.14
N LEU A 468 -11.55 -0.43 -17.92
CA LEU A 468 -11.87 0.40 -16.76
C LEU A 468 -11.67 -0.40 -15.46
N THR A 469 -11.02 0.24 -14.49
CA THR A 469 -10.98 -0.29 -13.13
C THR A 469 -12.40 -0.28 -12.56
N ILE A 470 -12.83 -1.43 -12.06
CA ILE A 470 -14.16 -1.57 -11.48
C ILE A 470 -14.23 -0.81 -10.14
N ASP A 471 -15.31 -0.06 -9.94
CA ASP A 471 -15.59 0.68 -8.71
C ASP A 471 -15.71 -0.29 -7.52
N ILE A 472 -14.72 -0.25 -6.61
CA ILE A 472 -14.63 -1.14 -5.44
C ILE A 472 -15.88 -0.99 -4.56
N HIS A 473 -16.40 0.23 -4.39
CA HIS A 473 -17.61 0.46 -3.58
C HIS A 473 -18.86 -0.15 -4.23
N PHE A 474 -18.92 -0.20 -5.56
CA PHE A 474 -19.99 -0.89 -6.28
C PHE A 474 -19.90 -2.41 -6.12
N VAL A 475 -18.72 -3.02 -6.23
CA VAL A 475 -18.54 -4.46 -6.00
C VAL A 475 -18.82 -4.82 -4.55
N GLU A 476 -18.40 -3.98 -3.60
CA GLU A 476 -18.65 -4.17 -2.18
C GLU A 476 -20.14 -4.10 -1.82
N LYS A 477 -20.90 -3.24 -2.50
CA LYS A 477 -22.37 -3.20 -2.43
C LYS A 477 -23.02 -4.46 -3.00
N ILE A 478 -22.44 -5.09 -4.03
CA ILE A 478 -22.88 -6.40 -4.53
C ILE A 478 -22.53 -7.49 -3.51
N ARG A 479 -21.29 -7.55 -3.02
CA ARG A 479 -20.83 -8.51 -1.98
C ARG A 479 -21.76 -8.52 -0.78
N THR A 480 -21.99 -7.35 -0.18
CA THR A 480 -22.87 -7.18 0.98
C THR A 480 -24.28 -7.74 0.74
N ARG A 481 -24.84 -7.56 -0.46
CA ARG A 481 -26.19 -8.02 -0.81
C ARG A 481 -26.25 -9.51 -1.15
N LEU A 482 -25.23 -10.01 -1.85
CA LEU A 482 -25.07 -11.43 -2.13
C LEU A 482 -24.94 -12.20 -0.81
N PHE A 483 -24.07 -11.75 0.10
CA PHE A 483 -23.81 -12.43 1.37
C PHE A 483 -25.03 -12.37 2.29
N LYS A 484 -25.77 -11.26 2.28
CA LYS A 484 -27.07 -11.16 2.95
C LYS A 484 -28.10 -12.14 2.37
N PHE A 485 -28.25 -12.20 1.04
CA PHE A 485 -29.18 -13.13 0.40
C PHE A 485 -28.83 -14.59 0.73
N LEU A 486 -27.55 -14.95 0.68
CA LEU A 486 -27.09 -16.31 0.95
C LEU A 486 -27.29 -16.70 2.43
N SER A 487 -27.05 -15.79 3.39
CA SER A 487 -27.34 -16.05 4.81
C SER A 487 -28.83 -16.10 5.13
N GLU A 488 -29.67 -15.31 4.47
CA GLU A 488 -31.14 -15.44 4.52
C GLU A 488 -31.63 -16.79 3.95
N ASN A 489 -30.84 -17.46 3.10
CA ASN A 489 -31.09 -18.80 2.57
C ASN A 489 -30.33 -19.92 3.31
N GLY A 490 -29.74 -19.63 4.48
CA GLY A 490 -29.13 -20.63 5.37
C GLY A 490 -27.65 -20.94 5.12
N GLU A 491 -26.97 -20.20 4.25
CA GLU A 491 -25.54 -20.38 4.00
C GLU A 491 -24.71 -19.52 4.98
N ASN A 492 -23.76 -20.13 5.69
CA ASN A 492 -22.80 -19.40 6.52
C ASN A 492 -21.60 -18.98 5.67
N LEU A 493 -21.27 -17.68 5.67
CA LEU A 493 -20.20 -17.10 4.86
C LEU A 493 -19.25 -16.28 5.73
N GLU A 494 -17.95 -16.56 5.60
CA GLU A 494 -16.92 -15.72 6.19
C GLU A 494 -16.85 -14.36 5.49
N HIS A 495 -16.50 -13.32 6.24
CA HIS A 495 -16.52 -11.94 5.77
C HIS A 495 -15.27 -11.58 4.95
N ASN A 496 -15.08 -12.28 3.82
CA ASN A 496 -13.94 -12.10 2.93
C ASN A 496 -14.03 -10.79 2.14
N GLU A 497 -13.01 -9.95 2.21
CA GLU A 497 -12.99 -8.66 1.50
C GLU A 497 -12.93 -8.82 -0.03
N THR A 498 -13.46 -7.81 -0.73
CA THR A 498 -13.32 -7.71 -2.19
C THR A 498 -11.86 -7.39 -2.55
N MET A 499 -11.23 -8.21 -3.39
CA MET A 499 -9.82 -8.04 -3.80
C MET A 499 -9.70 -7.63 -5.29
N PRO A 500 -8.95 -6.56 -5.63
CA PRO A 500 -8.64 -6.24 -7.02
C PRO A 500 -7.52 -7.16 -7.55
N ILE A 501 -7.72 -7.73 -8.74
CA ILE A 501 -6.81 -8.71 -9.37
C ILE A 501 -6.43 -8.26 -10.78
N LYS A 502 -5.16 -8.49 -11.15
CA LYS A 502 -4.64 -8.29 -12.52
C LYS A 502 -4.59 -9.64 -13.24
N ILE A 503 -5.42 -9.80 -14.26
CA ILE A 503 -5.45 -11.00 -15.11
C ILE A 503 -4.80 -10.75 -16.47
N LYS A 504 -4.38 -11.84 -17.12
CA LYS A 504 -3.97 -11.84 -18.53
C LYS A 504 -5.09 -11.27 -19.43
N GLN A 505 -4.70 -10.66 -20.55
CA GLN A 505 -5.67 -10.12 -21.52
C GLN A 505 -6.54 -11.24 -22.08
N VAL A 506 -7.85 -11.14 -21.87
CA VAL A 506 -8.81 -12.16 -22.30
C VAL A 506 -10.14 -11.52 -22.73
N PRO A 507 -10.81 -12.01 -23.79
CA PRO A 507 -12.20 -11.64 -24.10
C PRO A 507 -13.13 -12.23 -23.02
N PHE A 508 -13.30 -11.47 -21.93
CA PHE A 508 -13.82 -11.98 -20.65
C PHE A 508 -15.13 -12.75 -20.78
N ALA A 509 -16.08 -12.25 -21.56
CA ALA A 509 -17.38 -12.88 -21.73
C ALA A 509 -17.32 -14.24 -22.47
N ALA A 510 -16.38 -14.44 -23.40
CA ALA A 510 -16.24 -15.71 -24.12
C ALA A 510 -15.57 -16.75 -23.22
N TRP A 511 -14.42 -16.38 -22.63
CA TRP A 511 -13.70 -17.20 -21.65
C TRP A 511 -14.57 -17.64 -20.46
N ALA A 512 -15.35 -16.72 -19.88
CA ALA A 512 -16.22 -17.01 -18.75
C ALA A 512 -17.35 -17.98 -19.12
N VAL A 513 -17.89 -17.95 -20.35
CA VAL A 513 -18.93 -18.90 -20.79
C VAL A 513 -18.42 -20.35 -20.76
N GLU A 514 -17.14 -20.56 -21.08
CA GLU A 514 -16.54 -21.89 -21.13
C GLU A 514 -16.10 -22.38 -19.74
N HIS A 515 -15.33 -21.56 -19.01
CA HIS A 515 -14.67 -21.96 -17.77
C HIS A 515 -15.48 -21.70 -16.48
N ALA A 516 -16.43 -20.77 -16.45
CA ALA A 516 -17.23 -20.50 -15.26
C ALA A 516 -18.40 -21.50 -15.09
N GLU A 517 -18.98 -21.57 -13.89
CA GLU A 517 -20.28 -22.24 -13.66
C GLU A 517 -21.42 -21.43 -14.28
N PHE A 518 -21.35 -20.10 -14.14
CA PHE A 518 -22.27 -19.15 -14.74
C PHE A 518 -21.59 -17.81 -15.06
N LEU A 519 -22.18 -17.08 -15.99
CA LEU A 519 -21.90 -15.70 -16.36
C LEU A 519 -23.22 -14.91 -16.37
N ARG A 520 -23.27 -13.79 -15.64
CA ARG A 520 -24.39 -12.84 -15.62
C ARG A 520 -23.89 -11.46 -16.07
N LYS A 521 -24.65 -10.80 -16.95
CA LYS A 521 -24.38 -9.43 -17.40
C LYS A 521 -25.44 -8.46 -16.88
N SER A 522 -25.04 -7.19 -16.72
CA SER A 522 -25.93 -6.08 -16.37
C SER A 522 -25.31 -4.75 -16.82
N VAL A 523 -25.99 -3.62 -16.62
CA VAL A 523 -25.49 -2.28 -16.99
C VAL A 523 -25.48 -1.37 -15.76
N HIS A 524 -24.32 -0.79 -15.44
CA HIS A 524 -24.15 0.17 -14.36
C HIS A 524 -23.47 1.44 -14.88
N LYS A 525 -24.15 2.60 -14.74
CA LYS A 525 -23.66 3.92 -15.20
C LYS A 525 -23.25 3.94 -16.70
N GLY A 526 -23.87 3.08 -17.52
CA GLY A 526 -23.65 2.98 -18.97
C GLY A 526 -22.51 2.05 -19.40
N ASN A 527 -21.85 1.41 -18.45
CA ASN A 527 -20.89 0.34 -18.71
C ASN A 527 -21.58 -1.01 -18.45
N GLU A 528 -21.42 -1.96 -19.37
CA GLU A 528 -21.75 -3.35 -19.09
C GLU A 528 -20.79 -3.86 -17.99
N VAL A 529 -21.37 -4.57 -17.03
CA VAL A 529 -20.68 -5.27 -15.97
C VAL A 529 -21.00 -6.75 -16.14
N ALA A 530 -19.96 -7.57 -16.17
CA ALA A 530 -20.05 -9.02 -16.27
C ALA A 530 -19.54 -9.63 -14.97
N MET A 531 -20.32 -10.54 -14.37
CA MET A 531 -19.91 -11.31 -13.19
C MET A 531 -19.98 -12.81 -13.50
N ALA A 532 -18.91 -13.53 -13.20
CA ALA A 532 -18.77 -14.95 -13.47
C ALA A 532 -18.23 -15.70 -12.25
N PHE A 533 -18.76 -16.88 -11.97
CA PHE A 533 -18.35 -17.70 -10.83
C PHE A 533 -17.49 -18.88 -11.28
N PHE A 534 -16.24 -18.92 -10.81
CA PHE A 534 -15.28 -19.97 -11.11
C PHE A 534 -15.14 -20.90 -9.90
N PRO A 535 -15.74 -22.12 -9.93
CA PRO A 535 -15.71 -23.02 -8.79
C PRO A 535 -14.30 -23.55 -8.51
N ARG A 536 -13.93 -23.61 -7.24
CA ARG A 536 -12.64 -24.09 -6.73
C ARG A 536 -12.82 -24.60 -5.30
N SER A 537 -12.46 -25.85 -5.01
CA SER A 537 -12.61 -26.44 -3.68
C SER A 537 -11.54 -26.02 -2.68
N ASP A 538 -10.31 -25.74 -3.13
CA ASP A 538 -9.14 -25.38 -2.32
C ASP A 538 -8.96 -23.85 -2.15
N LEU A 539 -10.06 -23.15 -1.81
CA LEU A 539 -10.11 -21.69 -1.77
C LEU A 539 -9.13 -21.05 -0.79
N LYS A 540 -9.08 -21.51 0.46
CA LYS A 540 -8.15 -21.03 1.49
C LYS A 540 -6.77 -21.66 1.35
N ALA A 541 -5.73 -20.91 1.71
CA ALA A 541 -4.43 -21.49 1.96
C ALA A 541 -4.45 -22.34 3.25
N GLU A 542 -3.71 -23.45 3.29
CA GLU A 542 -3.54 -24.22 4.53
C GLU A 542 -2.56 -23.50 5.47
N ILE A 543 -3.09 -22.51 6.20
CA ILE A 543 -2.33 -21.72 7.17
C ILE A 543 -2.13 -22.53 8.45
N SER A 544 -0.89 -22.86 8.76
CA SER A 544 -0.47 -23.45 10.03
C SER A 544 0.09 -22.39 10.99
N ALA A 545 0.12 -22.73 12.28
CA ALA A 545 0.64 -21.83 13.32
C ALA A 545 2.15 -21.66 13.17
N SER A 546 2.61 -20.41 13.13
CA SER A 546 4.03 -20.06 13.18
C SER A 546 4.51 -19.95 14.64
N PRO A 547 5.80 -20.15 14.95
CA PRO A 547 6.37 -19.90 16.29
C PRO A 547 6.37 -18.41 16.73
N ASP A 548 5.91 -17.51 15.87
CA ASP A 548 5.76 -16.09 16.11
C ASP A 548 4.30 -15.72 15.78
N GLU A 549 3.66 -14.95 16.65
CA GLU A 549 2.25 -14.61 16.53
C GLU A 549 1.99 -13.67 15.34
N GLU A 550 2.95 -12.86 14.92
CA GLU A 550 2.80 -11.96 13.76
C GLU A 550 2.94 -12.70 12.42
N MET A 551 3.39 -13.97 12.45
CA MET A 551 3.65 -14.79 11.27
C MET A 551 2.61 -15.90 11.08
N ALA A 552 2.37 -16.24 9.82
CA ALA A 552 1.55 -17.37 9.38
C ALA A 552 2.43 -18.33 8.56
N ALA A 553 2.37 -19.63 8.86
CA ALA A 553 3.10 -20.64 8.11
C ALA A 553 2.22 -21.17 6.97
N VAL A 554 2.77 -21.23 5.76
CA VAL A 554 2.09 -21.59 4.51
C VAL A 554 2.85 -22.75 3.88
N LYS A 555 2.17 -23.80 3.44
CA LYS A 555 2.81 -24.94 2.78
C LYS A 555 3.55 -24.50 1.51
N ILE A 556 4.84 -24.84 1.41
CA ILE A 556 5.68 -24.45 0.25
C ILE A 556 5.13 -24.97 -1.09
N HIS A 557 4.31 -26.02 -1.05
CA HIS A 557 3.70 -26.60 -2.25
C HIS A 557 2.64 -25.69 -2.89
N GLU A 558 1.91 -24.91 -2.08
CA GLU A 558 0.89 -23.96 -2.55
C GLU A 558 1.46 -22.72 -3.25
N MET A 559 2.74 -22.39 -2.99
CA MET A 559 3.42 -21.32 -3.69
C MET A 559 3.70 -21.72 -5.13
N ARG A 560 3.11 -21.01 -6.09
CA ARG A 560 3.41 -21.14 -7.52
C ARG A 560 4.84 -20.65 -7.77
N THR A 561 5.53 -21.29 -8.71
CA THR A 561 6.88 -20.90 -9.09
C THR A 561 6.86 -20.00 -10.31
N ASP A 562 7.95 -19.25 -10.50
CA ASP A 562 8.24 -18.50 -11.72
C ASP A 562 7.21 -17.38 -12.02
N VAL A 563 6.51 -16.94 -10.97
CA VAL A 563 5.57 -15.81 -10.93
C VAL A 563 5.98 -14.85 -9.80
N PRO A 564 5.93 -13.52 -9.99
CA PRO A 564 6.19 -12.55 -8.91
C PRO A 564 5.17 -12.66 -7.76
N VAL A 565 5.62 -12.47 -6.52
CA VAL A 565 4.78 -12.48 -5.31
C VAL A 565 4.43 -11.05 -4.86
N ASP A 566 3.18 -10.83 -4.44
CA ASP A 566 2.67 -9.53 -3.98
C ASP A 566 2.83 -9.34 -2.44
N PHE A 567 3.80 -10.02 -1.83
CA PHE A 567 4.03 -10.04 -0.38
C PHE A 567 5.42 -10.60 -0.05
N ASN A 568 5.85 -10.50 1.20
CA ASN A 568 7.17 -10.92 1.64
C ASN A 568 7.17 -12.40 2.08
N LEU A 569 8.05 -13.21 1.47
CA LEU A 569 8.25 -14.62 1.83
C LEU A 569 9.47 -14.78 2.73
N TYR A 570 9.27 -15.41 3.89
CA TYR A 570 10.31 -15.67 4.88
C TYR A 570 10.54 -17.18 5.08
N VAL A 571 11.79 -17.53 5.41
CA VAL A 571 12.17 -18.86 5.91
C VAL A 571 12.44 -18.75 7.41
N HIS A 572 11.80 -19.61 8.22
CA HIS A 572 12.09 -19.73 9.65
C HIS A 572 13.35 -20.57 9.89
N LEU A 573 14.18 -20.14 10.83
CA LEU A 573 15.38 -20.85 11.28
C LEU A 573 15.18 -21.32 12.73
N PRO A 574 14.78 -22.59 12.96
CA PRO A 574 14.40 -23.06 14.30
C PRO A 574 15.48 -22.92 15.37
N ARG A 575 16.77 -23.00 14.98
CA ARG A 575 17.91 -22.97 15.92
C ARG A 575 18.08 -21.62 16.64
N ASN A 576 17.65 -20.51 16.04
CA ASN A 576 17.78 -19.17 16.62
C ASN A 576 16.45 -18.41 16.66
N ASN A 577 15.33 -19.06 16.30
CA ASN A 577 13.99 -18.50 16.16
C ASN A 577 13.94 -17.20 15.33
N ARG A 578 14.72 -17.12 14.26
CA ARG A 578 14.72 -15.96 13.34
C ARG A 578 14.01 -16.29 12.03
N TYR A 579 13.37 -15.28 11.47
CA TYR A 579 12.86 -15.30 10.09
C TYR A 579 13.85 -14.57 9.19
N VAL A 580 14.19 -15.18 8.06
CA VAL A 580 15.04 -14.60 7.02
C VAL A 580 14.18 -14.33 5.79
N LEU A 581 14.17 -13.07 5.33
CA LEU A 581 13.51 -12.70 4.08
C LEU A 581 14.17 -13.46 2.93
N TYR A 582 13.38 -14.29 2.23
CA TYR A 582 13.83 -15.18 1.18
C TYR A 582 13.42 -14.70 -0.21
N THR A 583 12.23 -14.13 -0.34
CA THR A 583 11.78 -13.45 -1.56
C THR A 583 11.03 -12.18 -1.13
N PRO A 584 11.52 -10.97 -1.49
CA PRO A 584 10.82 -9.73 -1.21
C PRO A 584 9.56 -9.60 -2.08
N GLU A 585 8.63 -8.73 -1.66
CA GLU A 585 7.51 -8.29 -2.49
C GLU A 585 8.00 -7.82 -3.88
N GLY A 586 7.28 -8.23 -4.93
CA GLY A 586 7.64 -8.05 -6.34
C GLY A 586 8.70 -9.03 -6.87
N GLY A 587 9.38 -9.78 -5.99
CA GLY A 587 10.35 -10.81 -6.37
C GLY A 587 9.70 -12.06 -6.97
N VAL A 588 10.42 -12.77 -7.83
CA VAL A 588 9.96 -14.04 -8.44
C VAL A 588 10.45 -15.23 -7.60
N PHE A 589 9.53 -16.09 -7.17
CA PHE A 589 9.86 -17.32 -6.45
C PHE A 589 10.15 -18.45 -7.45
N LEU A 590 11.43 -18.74 -7.71
CA LEU A 590 11.85 -19.63 -8.80
C LEU A 590 11.63 -21.12 -8.48
N SER A 591 11.38 -21.93 -9.50
CA SER A 591 11.26 -23.39 -9.39
C SER A 591 12.50 -24.08 -8.79
N GLU A 592 13.70 -23.61 -9.13
CA GLU A 592 14.97 -24.06 -8.52
C GLU A 592 15.10 -23.66 -7.04
N GLN A 593 14.54 -22.52 -6.63
CA GLN A 593 14.51 -22.09 -5.23
C GLN A 593 13.59 -23.00 -4.41
N LYS A 594 12.36 -23.23 -4.89
CA LYS A 594 11.40 -24.16 -4.30
C LYS A 594 12.02 -25.56 -4.12
N THR A 595 12.66 -26.08 -5.16
CA THR A 595 13.32 -27.40 -5.14
C THR A 595 14.45 -27.46 -4.10
N ARG A 596 15.31 -26.43 -4.02
CA ARG A 596 16.39 -26.37 -3.02
C ARG A 596 15.86 -26.31 -1.58
N LEU A 597 14.81 -25.53 -1.32
CA LEU A 597 14.17 -25.44 -0.01
C LEU A 597 13.57 -26.80 0.42
N VAL A 598 12.83 -27.45 -0.47
CA VAL A 598 12.28 -28.80 -0.21
C VAL A 598 13.40 -29.81 0.07
N ASN A 599 14.49 -29.80 -0.70
CA ASN A 599 15.66 -30.66 -0.47
C ASN A 599 16.39 -30.37 0.85
N GLN A 600 16.24 -29.17 1.42
CA GLN A 600 16.73 -28.80 2.75
C GLN A 600 15.75 -29.18 3.88
N GLY A 601 14.63 -29.84 3.57
CA GLY A 601 13.59 -30.22 4.52
C GLY A 601 12.62 -29.09 4.90
N ILE A 602 12.65 -27.95 4.19
CA ILE A 602 11.78 -26.81 4.46
C ILE A 602 10.40 -27.09 3.83
N THR A 603 9.42 -27.37 4.69
CA THR A 603 8.05 -27.72 4.31
C THR A 603 7.11 -26.52 4.26
N HIS A 604 7.42 -25.47 5.01
CA HIS A 604 6.62 -24.26 5.13
C HIS A 604 7.47 -23.01 4.83
N LEU A 605 6.84 -22.04 4.20
CA LEU A 605 7.30 -20.65 4.14
C LEU A 605 6.44 -19.84 5.09
N HIS A 606 6.91 -18.66 5.49
CA HIS A 606 6.21 -17.81 6.44
C HIS A 606 5.91 -16.45 5.81
N VAL A 607 4.72 -15.92 6.11
CA VAL A 607 4.19 -14.65 5.62
C VAL A 607 3.66 -13.86 6.82
N LEU A 608 3.76 -12.53 6.81
CA LEU A 608 3.16 -11.70 7.84
C LEU A 608 1.64 -11.87 7.85
N ARG A 609 1.00 -11.97 9.03
CA ARG A 609 -0.46 -12.13 9.12
C ARG A 609 -1.23 -10.98 8.45
N MET A 610 -0.66 -9.77 8.47
CA MET A 610 -1.22 -8.60 7.79
C MET A 610 -1.16 -8.69 6.25
N GLU A 611 -0.37 -9.61 5.69
CA GLU A 611 -0.22 -9.83 4.25
C GLU A 611 -0.99 -11.06 3.74
N LEU A 612 -1.74 -11.78 4.59
CA LEU A 612 -2.52 -12.97 4.20
C LEU A 612 -3.55 -12.68 3.09
N GLN A 613 -4.14 -11.49 3.07
CA GLN A 613 -5.02 -11.05 1.98
C GLN A 613 -4.30 -10.98 0.62
N ASN A 614 -3.00 -10.66 0.61
CA ASN A 614 -2.19 -10.66 -0.61
C ASN A 614 -1.86 -12.10 -1.06
N LEU A 615 -1.75 -13.05 -0.13
CA LEU A 615 -1.62 -14.48 -0.45
C LEU A 615 -2.89 -15.03 -1.12
N ASP A 616 -4.07 -14.71 -0.61
CA ASP A 616 -5.34 -15.12 -1.23
C ASP A 616 -5.54 -14.47 -2.61
N LYS A 617 -5.24 -13.17 -2.73
CA LYS A 617 -5.18 -12.45 -4.01
C LYS A 617 -4.24 -13.13 -5.01
N TYR A 618 -3.03 -13.51 -4.59
CA TYR A 618 -2.05 -14.21 -5.40
C TYR A 618 -2.55 -15.61 -5.84
N ARG A 619 -3.13 -16.40 -4.92
CA ARG A 619 -3.70 -17.73 -5.23
C ARG A 619 -4.88 -17.63 -6.21
N ALA A 620 -5.73 -16.60 -6.09
CA ALA A 620 -6.81 -16.31 -7.01
C ALA A 620 -6.31 -15.84 -8.39
N GLN A 621 -5.36 -14.89 -8.40
CA GLN A 621 -4.76 -14.35 -9.63
C GLN A 621 -4.11 -15.46 -10.47
N ASN A 622 -3.35 -16.35 -9.83
CA ASN A 622 -2.70 -17.46 -10.49
C ASN A 622 -3.70 -18.45 -11.10
N TYR A 623 -4.72 -18.87 -10.34
CA TYR A 623 -5.76 -19.78 -10.81
C TYR A 623 -6.53 -19.20 -12.02
N LEU A 624 -6.91 -17.92 -11.96
CA LEU A 624 -7.61 -17.29 -13.08
C LEU A 624 -6.70 -17.17 -14.31
N ASN A 625 -5.41 -16.87 -14.14
CA ASN A 625 -4.45 -16.84 -15.24
C ASN A 625 -4.19 -18.23 -15.84
N ASP A 626 -4.15 -19.30 -15.04
CA ASP A 626 -4.08 -20.68 -15.55
C ASP A 626 -5.30 -21.03 -16.41
N LYS A 627 -6.50 -20.62 -15.96
CA LYS A 627 -7.73 -20.79 -16.74
C LYS A 627 -7.78 -19.93 -18.01
N ILE A 628 -7.03 -18.83 -18.09
CA ILE A 628 -6.87 -18.05 -19.32
C ILE A 628 -5.86 -18.72 -20.26
N ASP A 629 -4.79 -19.30 -19.73
CA ASP A 629 -3.79 -20.03 -20.52
C ASP A 629 -4.39 -21.30 -21.15
N GLU A 630 -5.21 -22.06 -20.41
CA GLU A 630 -6.00 -23.18 -20.95
C GLU A 630 -6.88 -22.75 -22.13
N TYR A 631 -7.60 -21.63 -21.98
CA TYR A 631 -8.47 -21.07 -23.02
C TYR A 631 -7.70 -20.62 -24.27
N GLN A 632 -6.57 -19.94 -24.09
CA GLN A 632 -5.73 -19.47 -25.20
C GLN A 632 -5.14 -20.65 -25.98
N GLN A 633 -4.66 -21.70 -25.29
CA GLN A 633 -4.17 -22.93 -25.94
C GLN A 633 -5.27 -23.66 -26.73
N GLN A 634 -6.52 -23.65 -26.23
CA GLN A 634 -7.65 -24.21 -26.97
C GLN A 634 -7.92 -23.42 -28.27
N LEU A 635 -7.96 -22.09 -28.20
CA LEU A 635 -8.15 -21.23 -29.38
C LEU A 635 -7.03 -21.40 -30.42
N GLU A 636 -5.77 -21.55 -29.97
CA GLU A 636 -4.64 -21.82 -30.86
C GLU A 636 -4.80 -23.16 -31.58
N LYS A 637 -5.16 -24.21 -30.85
CA LYS A 637 -5.40 -25.56 -31.40
C LYS A 637 -6.57 -25.58 -32.39
N GLU A 638 -7.68 -24.92 -32.08
CA GLU A 638 -8.83 -24.80 -32.99
C GLU A 638 -8.43 -24.03 -34.28
N ALA A 639 -7.59 -22.99 -34.15
CA ALA A 639 -7.06 -22.27 -35.30
C ALA A 639 -6.07 -23.10 -36.15
N GLU A 640 -5.31 -24.03 -35.55
CA GLU A 640 -4.48 -24.98 -36.29
C GLU A 640 -5.31 -26.02 -37.04
N ASP A 641 -6.35 -26.57 -36.41
CA ASP A 641 -7.22 -27.57 -37.05
C ASP A 641 -8.05 -26.97 -38.20
N ILE A 642 -8.43 -25.68 -38.13
CA ILE A 642 -9.04 -24.95 -39.26
C ILE A 642 -8.02 -24.70 -40.40
N LYS A 643 -6.73 -24.54 -40.07
CA LYS A 643 -5.66 -24.30 -41.07
C LYS A 643 -5.20 -25.55 -41.80
N LYS A 644 -5.41 -26.76 -41.25
CA LYS A 644 -5.13 -28.02 -41.95
C LYS A 644 -6.05 -28.09 -43.17
N PRO A 645 -5.53 -27.97 -44.41
CA PRO A 645 -6.39 -28.04 -45.58
C PRO A 645 -7.05 -29.42 -45.65
N LEU A 646 -8.24 -29.49 -46.27
CA LEU A 646 -8.92 -30.73 -46.67
C LEU A 646 -8.15 -31.42 -47.81
N ALA A 647 -6.91 -31.82 -47.52
CA ALA A 647 -6.02 -32.58 -48.38
C ALA A 647 -6.27 -34.08 -48.17
N SER A 648 -7.51 -34.50 -48.46
CA SER A 648 -8.00 -35.88 -48.42
C SER A 648 -9.11 -36.07 -49.44
#